data_AF-A0A7J5EYD5-F1
#
_entry.id   AF-A0A7J5EYD5-F1
#
_cell.length_a   1.000
_cell.length_b   1.000
_cell.length_c   1.000
_cell.angle_alpha   90.00
_cell.angle_beta   90.00
_cell.angle_gamma   90.00
#
_symmetry.space_group_name_H-M   'P 1'
#
loop_
_entity.id
_entity.type
_entity.pdbx_description
1 polymer ?
#
loop_
_entity_poly.entity_id
_entity_poly.type
_entity_poly.pdbx_seq_one_letter_code
_entity_poly.pdbx_strand_id
1 'polypeptide(L)'
;MPDPAVDIQQLLPEYPIALLPVRIETRFVAGPPHELLVRVYPDEIAAELGHLLTSDAAEAAREFWRQAWDPANELDAWRRILRRYPAHVAAGLIEDNEPDNLVTRPTGEPVWADPPAAPSPQTATTRVLPDCWIVVGYRGGSEVLRFTGSAIVEPLALSFRRDIAEGAPELVDHDGLAVEPALLWTVDFDAAVTAGMGMRIPIEQDELDNGFDRLIVYGVKTTLNAADAQARLRALLANHRKTRGLALVRQGTPTNNSSEGTSGYPPPDDAERSFAIERGAPLAGADSDGAALAKALGIDVEAFDHVEGADRFEQDRARAMNQALWPCTLGYYLEQMMSVRPGVQPLITPGTIDAIRTHFIRFVRGRGPLPAFRIGNVPYGILPVTPLANGVEPLDIALAQRLVQWQPHMLARLGGVARVGKTPSEPDADLLGILAVDASAREARLREVMGPAYVRAALQLLGMAPDLDALARAALVADALNKAGLDGTPRVATMTFAKDARRINRPLVTADPLSEDQPLADNYIAEIGSAQSIDLLDPPVPSPVMHARPLLYHLLKHGALVEYGRIAVGLDPAATDADRREVELFHIAPGTLNRLSPRQRYAAPLPSLTNGAPLGTWLLTLPEQPEDDNGRGPVRAHLAALATLENVPTAELERLLTETLDVCSHRLDAWNTSLAAWRLDERRSDNATGVYLGAYAFVENLRRRTAPLPGTAGGFIHAPSATHAAAAALLRNAYLTRNRAEEVAFDLSSRRVRRALALLEGVRQGQPAGAVLGYWFERAMHDRGLDRYIAPFRRMYPIDRIPDAPVEAPSEQIAARNVVHGLALRDTLFGLPAIPWSDATKMPVVTSADRPGVETCLRLLEEDVDAAADLLAAESVYQVVRGNTDRAAANLASMAGTGSLPSPGIVESPTSGLSFTHRVAIVLGTAPASSPWSTTRPRCVAEPRLDGWVGRLLGDPDAIRCRAIHGASTTVVTMQELGLGAIDFVVLAQRTGPDGGELSARVISYVQATVAGITDPITVDFGRPSEPPWPASVDSFEEALETARLVGELVRGARPLGGNDLRMPHDGGVSHAPDTAEMDARVTASLTRFADVRGELDAAIADAASPTPQPNSLDVLRTALWTAPDFGVRGAKPV
;
A
#
# COMPACT_ATOMS: atom_id res chain seq x y z
N MET A 1 12.26 -9.33 41.56
CA MET A 1 10.99 -8.61 41.33
C MET A 1 9.91 -9.29 42.14
N PRO A 2 8.89 -8.56 42.62
CA PRO A 2 7.67 -9.20 43.11
C PRO A 2 7.12 -10.15 42.04
N ASP A 3 6.47 -11.22 42.47
CA ASP A 3 5.83 -12.17 41.56
C ASP A 3 4.65 -11.46 40.86
N PRO A 4 4.66 -11.29 39.53
CA PRO A 4 3.59 -10.59 38.83
C PRO A 4 2.22 -11.26 39.03
N ALA A 5 2.17 -12.53 39.42
CA ALA A 5 0.91 -13.17 39.81
C ALA A 5 0.30 -12.55 41.07
N VAL A 6 1.12 -12.09 42.02
CA VAL A 6 0.67 -11.41 43.25
C VAL A 6 0.15 -10.02 42.93
N ASP A 7 0.80 -9.29 42.03
CA ASP A 7 0.38 -7.93 41.64
C ASP A 7 -0.93 -7.98 40.83
N ILE A 8 -1.08 -8.97 39.94
CA ILE A 8 -2.33 -9.20 39.20
C ILE A 8 -3.49 -9.55 40.15
N GLN A 9 -3.24 -10.28 41.24
CA GLN A 9 -4.28 -10.60 42.23
C GLN A 9 -4.80 -9.38 43.00
N GLN A 10 -4.09 -8.25 42.97
CA GLN A 10 -4.53 -6.99 43.61
C GLN A 10 -5.44 -6.15 42.70
N LEU A 11 -5.57 -6.52 41.42
CA LEU A 11 -6.44 -5.82 40.48
C LEU A 11 -7.91 -6.03 40.86
N LEU A 12 -8.68 -4.96 40.77
CA LEU A 12 -10.11 -4.98 41.06
C LEU A 12 -10.88 -5.62 39.90
N PRO A 13 -11.64 -6.72 40.12
CA PRO A 13 -12.27 -7.50 39.06
C PRO A 13 -13.43 -6.78 38.35
N GLU A 14 -13.89 -5.64 38.87
CA GLU A 14 -14.89 -4.79 38.23
C GLU A 14 -14.36 -4.01 37.01
N TYR A 15 -13.05 -3.79 36.89
CA TYR A 15 -12.47 -3.05 35.77
C TYR A 15 -11.85 -4.00 34.71
N PRO A 16 -12.21 -3.84 33.42
CA PRO A 16 -11.58 -4.61 32.35
C PRO A 16 -10.08 -4.30 32.17
N ILE A 17 -9.34 -5.24 31.59
CA ILE A 17 -7.96 -5.03 31.12
C ILE A 17 -7.98 -4.85 29.60
N ALA A 18 -7.54 -3.69 29.11
CA ALA A 18 -7.31 -3.44 27.68
C ALA A 18 -5.94 -4.01 27.27
N LEU A 19 -5.96 -5.14 26.55
CA LEU A 19 -4.76 -5.81 26.05
C LEU A 19 -4.39 -5.31 24.65
N LEU A 20 -3.29 -4.57 24.55
CA LEU A 20 -2.75 -4.09 23.28
C LEU A 20 -1.98 -5.20 22.54
N PRO A 21 -2.10 -5.30 21.20
CA PRO A 21 -1.35 -6.29 20.44
C PRO A 21 0.14 -5.97 20.42
N VAL A 22 0.97 -7.01 20.42
CA VAL A 22 2.41 -6.93 20.16
C VAL A 22 2.83 -8.01 19.17
N ARG A 23 3.93 -7.76 18.44
CA ARG A 23 4.55 -8.78 17.58
C ARG A 23 5.56 -9.57 18.41
N ILE A 24 5.60 -10.88 18.21
CA ILE A 24 6.64 -11.74 18.80
C ILE A 24 7.48 -12.41 17.72
N GLU A 25 8.78 -12.45 17.97
CA GLU A 25 9.74 -13.22 17.19
C GLU A 25 10.33 -14.31 18.08
N THR A 26 10.45 -15.52 17.54
CA THR A 26 10.91 -16.69 18.29
C THR A 26 12.04 -17.40 17.57
N ARG A 27 13.00 -17.93 18.33
CA ARG A 27 14.10 -18.72 17.81
C ARG A 27 14.54 -19.79 18.80
N PHE A 28 14.59 -21.04 18.35
CA PHE A 28 15.21 -22.13 19.09
C PHE A 28 16.74 -22.07 18.93
N VAL A 29 17.45 -22.15 20.04
CA VAL A 29 18.92 -22.27 20.10
C VAL A 29 19.26 -23.61 20.75
N ALA A 30 19.88 -24.50 19.97
CA ALA A 30 20.36 -25.77 20.49
C ALA A 30 21.76 -25.58 21.08
N GLY A 31 21.92 -25.86 22.38
CA GLY A 31 23.19 -25.82 23.09
C GLY A 31 23.02 -26.30 24.54
N PRO A 32 24.07 -26.33 25.35
CA PRO A 32 23.95 -26.49 26.80
C PRO A 32 23.99 -25.11 27.50
N PRO A 33 22.85 -24.56 27.98
CA PRO A 33 21.48 -25.08 27.91
C PRO A 33 20.78 -24.78 26.58
N HIS A 34 19.70 -25.53 26.28
CA HIS A 34 18.83 -25.22 25.15
C HIS A 34 17.98 -24.01 25.51
N GLU A 35 17.78 -23.11 24.55
CA GLU A 35 17.03 -21.87 24.79
C GLU A 35 15.96 -21.66 23.72
N LEU A 36 14.81 -21.14 24.15
CA LEU A 36 13.86 -20.45 23.30
C LEU A 36 14.08 -18.95 23.50
N LEU A 37 14.59 -18.29 22.46
CA LEU A 37 14.68 -16.84 22.41
C LEU A 37 13.33 -16.28 21.99
N VAL A 38 12.79 -15.36 22.78
CA VAL A 38 11.56 -14.63 22.47
C VAL A 38 11.86 -13.14 22.51
N ARG A 39 11.57 -12.42 21.43
CA ARG A 39 11.64 -10.94 21.37
C ARG A 39 10.25 -10.37 21.12
N VAL A 40 9.89 -9.32 21.83
CA VAL A 40 8.61 -8.64 21.74
C VAL A 40 8.79 -7.26 21.12
N TYR A 41 7.95 -6.90 20.16
CA TYR A 41 7.90 -5.60 19.52
C TYR A 41 6.52 -4.97 19.73
N PRO A 42 6.42 -3.76 20.30
CA PRO A 42 5.16 -3.05 20.41
C PRO A 42 4.59 -2.76 19.02
N ASP A 43 3.27 -2.91 18.88
CA ASP A 43 2.56 -2.49 17.67
C ASP A 43 2.33 -0.97 17.69
N GLU A 44 1.91 -0.39 16.56
CA GLU A 44 1.82 1.06 16.37
C GLU A 44 0.87 1.75 17.36
N ILE A 45 -0.17 1.05 17.82
CA ILE A 45 -1.12 1.56 18.82
C ILE A 45 -0.44 1.93 20.13
N ALA A 46 0.64 1.25 20.51
CA ALA A 46 1.34 1.52 21.77
C ALA A 46 2.30 2.72 21.69
N ALA A 47 2.52 3.28 20.50
CA ALA A 47 3.49 4.36 20.29
C ALA A 47 2.88 5.75 20.54
N GLU A 48 3.44 6.48 21.50
CA GLU A 48 3.21 7.91 21.71
C GLU A 48 4.25 8.68 20.87
N LEU A 49 3.78 9.47 19.89
CA LEU A 49 4.63 10.33 19.07
C LEU A 49 4.73 11.73 19.69
N GLY A 50 5.93 12.28 19.78
CA GLY A 50 6.12 13.69 20.15
C GLY A 50 5.43 14.63 19.15
N HIS A 51 4.69 15.61 19.66
CA HIS A 51 4.02 16.63 18.84
C HIS A 51 5.04 17.42 18.00
N LEU A 52 4.65 17.81 16.78
CA LEU A 52 5.43 18.65 15.86
C LEU A 52 5.46 20.12 16.34
N LEU A 53 5.94 20.38 17.55
CA LEU A 53 6.04 21.74 18.10
C LEU A 53 7.37 22.39 17.68
N THR A 54 7.54 22.62 16.38
CA THR A 54 8.58 23.54 15.89
C THR A 54 8.09 24.99 16.04
N SER A 55 9.01 25.96 16.08
CA SER A 55 8.65 27.39 16.06
C SER A 55 7.72 27.73 14.88
N ASP A 56 7.98 27.14 13.73
CA ASP A 56 7.24 27.39 12.48
C ASP A 56 5.83 26.78 12.53
N ALA A 57 5.67 25.62 13.16
CA ALA A 57 4.38 24.99 13.37
C ALA A 57 3.52 25.76 14.37
N ALA A 58 4.11 26.23 15.48
CA ALA A 58 3.43 27.07 16.45
C ALA A 58 2.96 28.39 15.81
N GLU A 59 3.81 29.06 15.03
CA GLU A 59 3.43 30.30 14.34
C GLU A 59 2.33 30.07 13.29
N ALA A 60 2.36 28.95 12.57
CA ALA A 60 1.29 28.59 11.63
C ALA A 60 -0.07 28.39 12.34
N ALA A 61 -0.07 27.80 13.54
CA ALA A 61 -1.28 27.64 14.35
C ALA A 61 -1.77 28.98 14.95
N ARG A 62 -0.85 29.85 15.38
CA ARG A 62 -1.21 31.21 15.83
C ARG A 62 -1.79 32.05 14.70
N GLU A 63 -1.25 31.92 13.49
CA GLU A 63 -1.79 32.57 12.30
C GLU A 63 -3.18 32.06 11.93
N PHE A 64 -3.45 30.76 12.12
CA PHE A 64 -4.81 30.23 12.04
C PHE A 64 -5.74 30.98 13.01
N TRP A 65 -5.38 31.09 14.29
CA TRP A 65 -6.21 31.76 15.30
C TRP A 65 -6.42 33.26 15.05
N ARG A 66 -5.42 33.98 14.52
CA ARG A 66 -5.58 35.39 14.11
C ARG A 66 -6.63 35.55 13.03
N GLN A 67 -6.62 34.68 12.03
CA GLN A 67 -7.59 34.72 10.92
C GLN A 67 -8.97 34.22 11.37
N ALA A 68 -8.99 33.11 12.10
CA ALA A 68 -10.20 32.52 12.66
C ALA A 68 -10.82 33.37 13.78
N TRP A 69 -10.16 34.42 14.27
CA TRP A 69 -10.73 35.25 15.34
C TRP A 69 -12.11 35.78 14.96
N ASP A 70 -12.30 36.11 13.68
CA ASP A 70 -13.62 36.18 13.06
C ASP A 70 -14.11 34.77 12.65
N PRO A 71 -15.18 34.23 13.27
CA PRO A 71 -15.72 32.90 12.95
C PRO A 71 -16.09 32.69 11.48
N ALA A 72 -16.41 33.76 10.75
CA ALA A 72 -16.71 33.66 9.32
C ALA A 72 -15.50 33.17 8.49
N ASN A 73 -14.28 33.38 8.99
CA ASN A 73 -13.03 33.04 8.29
C ASN A 73 -12.41 31.72 8.75
N GLU A 74 -13.00 31.00 9.71
CA GLU A 74 -12.37 29.82 10.32
C GLU A 74 -12.14 28.69 9.31
N LEU A 75 -13.08 28.45 8.38
CA LEU A 75 -12.91 27.46 7.31
C LEU A 75 -11.80 27.86 6.32
N ASP A 76 -11.66 29.15 6.01
CA ASP A 76 -10.59 29.62 5.12
C ASP A 76 -9.22 29.57 5.79
N ALA A 77 -9.15 29.87 7.08
CA ALA A 77 -7.96 29.67 7.90
C ALA A 77 -7.57 28.19 7.95
N TRP A 78 -8.57 27.29 8.09
CA TRP A 78 -8.37 25.84 8.05
C TRP A 78 -7.79 25.38 6.70
N ARG A 79 -8.39 25.79 5.58
CA ARG A 79 -7.87 25.50 4.22
C ARG A 79 -6.43 25.95 4.03
N ARG A 80 -5.99 27.03 4.69
CA ARG A 80 -4.62 27.54 4.58
C ARG A 80 -3.61 26.69 5.36
N ILE A 81 -3.93 26.28 6.59
CA ILE A 81 -3.03 25.44 7.38
C ILE A 81 -2.88 24.03 6.77
N LEU A 82 -3.93 23.50 6.14
CA LEU A 82 -3.90 22.21 5.45
C LEU A 82 -2.91 22.14 4.27
N ARG A 83 -2.54 23.29 3.69
CA ARG A 83 -1.49 23.34 2.64
C ARG A 83 -0.10 22.95 3.16
N ARG A 84 0.09 22.95 4.49
CA ARG A 84 1.36 22.68 5.16
C ARG A 84 1.33 21.40 6.00
N TYR A 85 0.19 21.08 6.61
CA TYR A 85 0.05 19.98 7.55
C TYR A 85 -1.19 19.14 7.24
N PRO A 86 -1.14 17.79 7.39
CA PRO A 86 -2.34 16.96 7.34
C PRO A 86 -3.37 17.40 8.39
N ALA A 87 -4.66 17.18 8.12
CA ALA A 87 -5.77 17.62 8.97
C ALA A 87 -5.60 17.26 10.46
N HIS A 88 -5.28 16.01 10.76
CA HIS A 88 -5.09 15.53 12.12
C HIS A 88 -3.92 16.23 12.86
N VAL A 89 -2.84 16.56 12.14
CA VAL A 89 -1.71 17.33 12.71
C VAL A 89 -2.11 18.79 12.90
N ALA A 90 -2.79 19.39 11.90
CA ALA A 90 -3.25 20.77 11.98
C ALA A 90 -4.21 21.00 13.15
N ALA A 91 -5.15 20.09 13.37
CA ALA A 91 -6.07 20.11 14.52
C ALA A 91 -5.29 20.10 15.84
N GLY A 92 -4.35 19.17 15.99
CA GLY A 92 -3.49 19.11 17.18
C GLY A 92 -2.69 20.39 17.42
N LEU A 93 -2.09 20.96 16.37
CA LEU A 93 -1.32 22.22 16.46
C LEU A 93 -2.20 23.41 16.88
N ILE A 94 -3.44 23.48 16.38
CA ILE A 94 -4.41 24.53 16.70
C ILE A 94 -4.85 24.43 18.17
N GLU A 95 -5.19 23.23 18.64
CA GLU A 95 -5.54 22.98 20.05
C GLU A 95 -4.38 23.30 20.99
N ASP A 96 -3.16 22.87 20.66
CA ASP A 96 -1.98 23.08 21.49
C ASP A 96 -1.54 24.57 21.51
N ASN A 97 -2.08 25.41 20.60
CA ASN A 97 -1.85 26.85 20.53
C ASN A 97 -3.14 27.67 20.67
N GLU A 98 -4.14 27.15 21.41
CA GLU A 98 -5.37 27.89 21.71
C GLU A 98 -5.07 29.21 22.46
N PRO A 99 -5.66 30.36 22.07
CA PRO A 99 -5.49 31.63 22.79
C PRO A 99 -6.13 31.58 24.19
N ASP A 100 -5.42 32.12 25.19
CA ASP A 100 -5.88 32.13 26.59
C ASP A 100 -7.19 32.92 26.78
N ASN A 101 -7.48 33.85 25.86
CA ASN A 101 -8.68 34.68 25.86
C ASN A 101 -9.74 34.22 24.86
N LEU A 102 -9.82 32.92 24.51
CA LEU A 102 -10.80 32.41 23.54
C LEU A 102 -12.25 32.82 23.87
N VAL A 103 -12.60 32.94 25.15
CA VAL A 103 -13.92 33.39 25.64
C VAL A 103 -14.31 34.79 25.14
N THR A 104 -13.35 35.65 24.79
CA THR A 104 -13.63 37.01 24.28
C THR A 104 -13.87 37.05 22.77
N ARG A 105 -13.64 35.94 22.03
CA ARG A 105 -13.82 35.85 20.58
C ARG A 105 -15.29 36.17 20.20
N PRO A 106 -15.55 37.04 19.20
CA PRO A 106 -14.61 37.64 18.23
C PRO A 106 -14.06 39.02 18.63
N THR A 107 -14.23 39.46 19.88
CA THR A 107 -13.79 40.79 20.32
C THR A 107 -12.35 40.79 20.85
N GLY A 108 -11.61 41.86 20.57
CA GLY A 108 -10.18 41.97 20.90
C GLY A 108 -9.29 41.22 19.92
N GLU A 109 -8.05 40.95 20.31
CA GLU A 109 -7.08 40.13 19.56
C GLU A 109 -6.75 38.87 20.38
N PRO A 110 -6.37 37.75 19.74
CA PRO A 110 -5.91 36.55 20.45
C PRO A 110 -4.64 36.83 21.25
N VAL A 111 -4.59 36.31 22.48
CA VAL A 111 -3.48 36.45 23.43
C VAL A 111 -2.97 35.07 23.81
N TRP A 112 -1.65 34.93 23.89
CA TRP A 112 -0.97 33.76 24.42
C TRP A 112 -0.01 34.19 25.52
N ALA A 113 0.04 33.46 26.62
CA ALA A 113 1.13 33.54 27.59
C ALA A 113 2.48 33.20 26.92
N ASP A 114 3.59 33.55 27.56
CA ASP A 114 4.95 33.31 27.06
C ASP A 114 5.09 31.90 26.45
N PRO A 115 5.86 31.76 25.34
CA PRO A 115 5.91 30.51 24.61
C PRO A 115 6.31 29.35 25.54
N PRO A 116 5.64 28.18 25.44
CA PRO A 116 6.03 27.02 26.22
C PRO A 116 7.51 26.70 26.00
N ALA A 117 8.14 26.11 27.02
CA ALA A 117 9.54 25.71 26.99
C ALA A 117 9.90 24.96 25.70
N ALA A 118 11.14 25.14 25.24
CA ALA A 118 11.66 24.55 24.01
C ALA A 118 11.23 23.07 23.85
N PRO A 119 10.86 22.64 22.64
CA PRO A 119 10.32 21.31 22.41
C PRO A 119 11.28 20.23 22.93
N SER A 120 10.74 19.28 23.69
CA SER A 120 11.48 18.08 24.10
C SER A 120 11.84 17.22 22.88
N PRO A 121 12.95 16.47 22.91
CA PRO A 121 13.40 15.65 21.78
C PRO A 121 12.28 14.71 21.32
N GLN A 122 11.94 14.82 20.03
CA GLN A 122 10.76 14.22 19.38
C GLN A 122 11.00 12.73 19.10
N THR A 123 11.14 11.93 20.14
CA THR A 123 11.27 10.47 20.06
C THR A 123 9.91 9.84 20.21
N ALA A 124 9.56 8.87 19.36
CA ALA A 124 8.44 7.98 19.63
C ALA A 124 8.77 7.17 20.88
N THR A 125 7.88 7.15 21.87
CA THR A 125 8.06 6.35 23.08
C THR A 125 6.80 5.56 23.42
N THR A 126 6.88 4.65 24.38
CA THR A 126 5.69 4.00 24.93
C THR A 126 5.73 3.92 26.45
N ARG A 127 4.55 4.11 27.04
CA ARG A 127 4.27 4.08 28.50
C ARG A 127 3.04 3.24 28.84
N VAL A 128 2.52 2.50 27.86
CA VAL A 128 1.32 1.66 27.99
C VAL A 128 1.64 0.17 28.04
N LEU A 129 2.91 -0.18 27.87
CA LEU A 129 3.38 -1.56 28.00
C LEU A 129 3.22 -2.07 29.43
N PRO A 130 3.10 -3.40 29.61
CA PRO A 130 3.04 -4.01 30.93
C PRO A 130 4.34 -3.80 31.72
N ASP A 131 4.33 -4.15 33.01
CA ASP A 131 5.54 -3.99 33.85
C ASP A 131 6.62 -5.03 33.49
N CYS A 132 6.21 -6.24 33.08
CA CYS A 132 7.07 -7.31 32.56
C CYS A 132 6.26 -8.26 31.66
N TRP A 133 6.96 -9.15 30.94
CA TRP A 133 6.33 -10.20 30.12
C TRP A 133 6.25 -11.54 30.85
N ILE A 134 5.14 -12.25 30.65
CA ILE A 134 4.93 -13.64 31.04
C ILE A 134 4.75 -14.46 29.77
N VAL A 135 5.54 -15.52 29.64
CA VAL A 135 5.48 -16.48 28.52
C VAL A 135 4.94 -17.80 29.02
N VAL A 136 3.90 -18.31 28.36
CA VAL A 136 3.26 -19.59 28.69
C VAL A 136 3.18 -20.46 27.44
N GLY A 137 3.76 -21.66 27.50
CA GLY A 137 3.73 -22.66 26.44
C GLY A 137 2.76 -23.80 26.76
N TYR A 138 1.93 -24.17 25.78
CA TYR A 138 0.98 -25.27 25.88
C TYR A 138 1.30 -26.40 24.92
N ARG A 139 1.11 -27.64 25.37
CA ARG A 139 1.11 -28.84 24.54
C ARG A 139 0.02 -29.80 24.99
N GLY A 140 -0.78 -30.32 24.07
CA GLY A 140 -1.91 -31.19 24.38
C GLY A 140 -2.96 -30.57 25.31
N GLY A 141 -3.05 -29.23 25.32
CA GLY A 141 -3.94 -28.48 26.23
C GLY A 141 -3.40 -28.28 27.65
N SER A 142 -2.22 -28.81 27.99
CA SER A 142 -1.56 -28.60 29.27
C SER A 142 -0.45 -27.55 29.17
N GLU A 143 -0.31 -26.75 30.22
CA GLU A 143 0.82 -25.83 30.38
C GLU A 143 2.10 -26.65 30.62
N VAL A 144 3.10 -26.48 29.75
CA VAL A 144 4.41 -27.16 29.84
C VAL A 144 5.56 -26.20 30.12
N LEU A 145 5.37 -24.90 29.84
CA LEU A 145 6.37 -23.87 30.02
C LEU A 145 5.73 -22.62 30.65
N ARG A 146 6.37 -22.06 31.67
CA ARG A 146 6.08 -20.73 32.20
C ARG A 146 7.38 -19.99 32.50
N PHE A 147 7.49 -18.78 31.99
CA PHE A 147 8.66 -17.92 32.20
C PHE A 147 8.26 -16.47 32.43
N THR A 148 8.91 -15.80 33.37
CA THR A 148 8.71 -14.38 33.66
C THR A 148 9.97 -13.61 33.24
N GLY A 149 9.79 -12.63 32.35
CA GLY A 149 10.84 -11.75 31.86
C GLY A 149 11.28 -10.71 32.90
N SER A 150 12.29 -9.91 32.52
CA SER A 150 12.71 -8.74 33.30
C SER A 150 11.70 -7.60 33.15
N ALA A 151 11.75 -6.62 34.05
CA ALA A 151 10.94 -5.42 33.93
C ALA A 151 11.28 -4.65 32.65
N ILE A 152 10.25 -4.07 32.05
CA ILE A 152 10.37 -3.23 30.87
C ILE A 152 10.89 -1.85 31.27
N VAL A 153 11.86 -1.35 30.53
CA VAL A 153 12.37 0.02 30.73
C VAL A 153 11.31 1.02 30.29
N GLU A 154 11.00 2.01 31.13
CA GLU A 154 9.99 3.03 30.85
C GLU A 154 10.57 4.46 31.03
N PRO A 155 10.37 5.39 30.07
CA PRO A 155 9.74 5.19 28.76
C PRO A 155 10.65 4.38 27.81
N LEU A 156 10.07 3.47 27.04
CA LEU A 156 10.80 2.73 26.00
C LEU A 156 10.83 3.55 24.71
N ALA A 157 12.03 3.79 24.15
CA ALA A 157 12.18 4.49 22.87
C ALA A 157 11.86 3.56 21.70
N LEU A 158 11.07 4.07 20.73
CA LEU A 158 10.58 3.34 19.56
C LEU A 158 11.08 3.94 18.23
N SER A 159 11.63 5.16 18.24
CA SER A 159 12.21 5.79 17.06
C SER A 159 13.50 6.53 17.40
N PHE A 160 14.22 6.95 16.36
CA PHE A 160 15.29 7.93 16.52
C PHE A 160 14.72 9.27 16.98
N ARG A 161 15.55 10.04 17.65
CA ARG A 161 15.35 11.47 17.85
C ARG A 161 15.38 12.18 16.50
N ARG A 162 14.42 13.07 16.25
CA ARG A 162 14.34 13.80 14.97
C ARG A 162 15.42 14.86 14.78
N ASP A 163 16.07 15.31 15.84
CA ASP A 163 17.12 16.33 15.85
C ASP A 163 18.54 15.74 15.82
N ILE A 164 18.69 14.42 15.70
CA ILE A 164 20.00 13.79 15.67
C ILE A 164 20.73 14.09 14.35
N ALA A 165 21.93 14.67 14.45
CA ALA A 165 22.79 14.91 13.30
C ALA A 165 23.42 13.60 12.80
N GLU A 166 23.60 13.49 11.49
CA GLU A 166 24.34 12.39 10.88
C GLU A 166 25.78 12.38 11.41
N GLY A 167 26.22 11.24 11.96
CA GLY A 167 27.54 11.11 12.60
C GLY A 167 27.63 11.66 14.04
N ALA A 168 26.49 11.88 14.71
CA ALA A 168 26.49 12.27 16.12
C ALA A 168 27.29 11.25 16.97
N PRO A 169 28.18 11.69 17.88
CA PRO A 169 29.05 10.82 18.67
C PRO A 169 28.28 9.92 19.66
N GLU A 170 26.99 10.19 19.84
CA GLU A 170 26.07 9.43 20.68
C GLU A 170 25.55 8.17 19.98
N LEU A 171 25.75 8.02 18.66
CA LEU A 171 25.38 6.83 17.90
C LEU A 171 26.40 5.70 18.11
N VAL A 172 25.90 4.49 18.33
CA VAL A 172 26.70 3.27 18.48
C VAL A 172 26.64 2.49 17.17
N ASP A 173 27.80 2.07 16.67
CA ASP A 173 27.88 1.17 15.51
C ASP A 173 27.54 -0.27 15.94
N HIS A 174 26.55 -0.87 15.29
CA HIS A 174 26.16 -2.26 15.45
C HIS A 174 26.01 -2.90 14.07
N ASP A 175 26.93 -3.80 13.71
CA ASP A 175 26.99 -4.46 12.40
C ASP A 175 26.97 -3.47 11.20
N GLY A 176 27.61 -2.31 11.34
CA GLY A 176 27.66 -1.26 10.31
C GLY A 176 26.44 -0.32 10.33
N LEU A 177 25.53 -0.46 11.30
CA LEU A 177 24.40 0.43 11.51
C LEU A 177 24.67 1.37 12.69
N ALA A 178 24.64 2.67 12.45
CA ALA A 178 24.70 3.67 13.51
C ALA A 178 23.33 3.82 14.20
N VAL A 179 23.23 3.41 15.47
CA VAL A 179 21.97 3.35 16.23
C VAL A 179 22.10 4.08 17.57
N GLU A 180 21.07 4.79 18.01
CA GLU A 180 21.06 5.39 19.35
C GLU A 180 21.05 4.31 20.44
N PRO A 181 21.77 4.49 21.58
CA PRO A 181 21.78 3.52 22.67
C PRO A 181 20.39 3.08 23.14
N ALA A 182 19.44 4.03 23.17
CA ALA A 182 18.05 3.77 23.56
C ALA A 182 17.26 2.90 22.56
N LEU A 183 17.76 2.73 21.32
CA LEU A 183 17.16 1.91 20.27
C LEU A 183 17.91 0.60 20.00
N LEU A 184 19.06 0.37 20.64
CA LEU A 184 19.85 -0.85 20.43
C LEU A 184 19.03 -2.12 20.66
N TRP A 185 18.03 -2.09 21.55
CA TRP A 185 17.12 -3.22 21.80
C TRP A 185 16.38 -3.72 20.54
N THR A 186 16.23 -2.89 19.52
CA THR A 186 15.54 -3.24 18.28
C THR A 186 16.36 -4.16 17.38
N VAL A 187 17.69 -4.06 17.44
CA VAL A 187 18.64 -4.79 16.58
C VAL A 187 19.43 -5.83 17.38
N ASP A 188 19.95 -5.46 18.55
CA ASP A 188 20.75 -6.32 19.44
C ASP A 188 19.84 -7.10 20.41
N PHE A 189 20.05 -8.41 20.53
CA PHE A 189 19.18 -9.27 21.35
C PHE A 189 19.46 -9.16 22.85
N ASP A 190 20.72 -8.99 23.26
CA ASP A 190 21.06 -8.88 24.67
C ASP A 190 20.67 -7.50 25.23
N ALA A 191 20.73 -6.46 24.39
CA ALA A 191 20.12 -5.16 24.67
C ALA A 191 18.60 -5.27 24.82
N ALA A 192 17.93 -6.09 24.00
CA ALA A 192 16.50 -6.38 24.16
C ALA A 192 16.19 -7.05 25.50
N VAL A 193 17.02 -8.03 25.92
CA VAL A 193 16.88 -8.68 27.24
C VAL A 193 17.01 -7.66 28.38
N THR A 194 17.98 -6.76 28.28
CA THR A 194 18.22 -5.71 29.28
C THR A 194 17.07 -4.68 29.31
N ALA A 195 16.49 -4.35 28.16
CA ALA A 195 15.34 -3.45 28.07
C ALA A 195 14.00 -4.10 28.54
N GLY A 196 14.01 -5.39 28.86
CA GLY A 196 12.81 -6.17 29.20
C GLY A 196 11.97 -6.57 27.98
N MET A 197 12.49 -6.41 26.75
CA MET A 197 11.80 -6.75 25.49
C MET A 197 12.27 -8.07 24.87
N GLY A 198 13.34 -8.67 25.40
CA GLY A 198 13.88 -9.97 25.02
C GLY A 198 13.89 -10.94 26.20
N MET A 199 13.71 -12.24 25.92
CA MET A 199 13.71 -13.30 26.92
C MET A 199 14.51 -14.49 26.41
N ARG A 200 15.46 -14.95 27.23
CA ARG A 200 16.20 -16.21 27.04
C ARG A 200 15.58 -17.27 27.93
N ILE A 201 14.71 -18.09 27.34
CA ILE A 201 13.93 -19.05 28.10
C ILE A 201 14.64 -20.40 28.03
N PRO A 202 15.13 -20.96 29.15
CA PRO A 202 15.69 -22.31 29.14
C PRO A 202 14.58 -23.31 28.81
N ILE A 203 14.87 -24.24 27.90
CA ILE A 203 13.92 -25.28 27.48
C ILE A 203 14.55 -26.69 27.60
N GLU A 204 13.70 -27.69 27.75
CA GLU A 204 14.09 -29.09 27.79
C GLU A 204 14.30 -29.67 26.37
N GLN A 205 15.00 -30.81 26.28
CA GLN A 205 15.21 -31.52 25.02
C GLN A 205 13.87 -31.89 24.34
N ASP A 206 12.88 -32.31 25.13
CA ASP A 206 11.54 -32.63 24.64
C ASP A 206 10.84 -31.40 24.03
N GLU A 207 11.01 -30.22 24.61
CA GLU A 207 10.48 -28.96 24.09
C GLU A 207 11.22 -28.49 22.83
N LEU A 208 12.52 -28.73 22.74
CA LEU A 208 13.30 -28.44 21.53
C LEU A 208 12.85 -29.31 20.34
N ASP A 209 12.54 -30.57 20.60
CA ASP A 209 12.19 -31.55 19.57
C ASP A 209 10.71 -31.44 19.16
N ASN A 210 9.80 -31.26 20.13
CA ASN A 210 8.35 -31.27 19.91
C ASN A 210 7.71 -29.86 19.86
N GLY A 211 8.40 -28.81 20.31
CA GLY A 211 7.88 -27.44 20.32
C GLY A 211 6.61 -27.24 21.17
N PHE A 212 5.79 -26.25 20.78
CA PHE A 212 4.58 -25.84 21.52
C PHE A 212 3.38 -25.73 20.58
N ASP A 213 2.23 -26.30 20.96
CA ASP A 213 0.99 -26.16 20.19
C ASP A 213 0.49 -24.71 20.21
N ARG A 214 0.73 -24.01 21.32
CA ARG A 214 0.50 -22.58 21.47
C ARG A 214 1.52 -21.99 22.44
N LEU A 215 2.12 -20.87 22.07
CA LEU A 215 2.95 -20.05 22.95
C LEU A 215 2.25 -18.70 23.09
N ILE A 216 1.93 -18.31 24.33
CA ILE A 216 1.27 -17.03 24.66
C ILE A 216 2.29 -16.15 25.38
N VAL A 217 2.41 -14.91 24.95
CA VAL A 217 3.21 -13.87 25.62
C VAL A 217 2.24 -12.78 26.03
N TYR A 218 2.18 -12.45 27.32
CA TYR A 218 1.29 -11.40 27.82
C TYR A 218 1.88 -10.67 29.02
N GLY A 219 1.31 -9.52 29.38
CA GLY A 219 1.64 -8.82 30.62
C GLY A 219 0.55 -7.81 30.97
N VAL A 220 0.57 -7.33 32.22
CA VAL A 220 -0.31 -6.28 32.74
C VAL A 220 0.51 -5.17 33.38
N LYS A 221 0.05 -3.91 33.26
CA LYS A 221 0.64 -2.73 33.90
C LYS A 221 0.00 -2.54 35.28
N THR A 222 0.48 -3.31 36.25
CA THR A 222 0.02 -3.30 37.65
C THR A 222 0.50 -2.09 38.43
N THR A 223 1.50 -1.35 37.93
CA THR A 223 1.99 -0.09 38.50
C THR A 223 0.98 1.07 38.45
N LEU A 224 -0.09 0.95 37.66
CA LEU A 224 -1.18 1.95 37.58
C LEU A 224 -2.48 1.39 38.15
N ASN A 225 -3.19 2.21 38.92
CA ASN A 225 -4.59 1.92 39.26
C ASN A 225 -5.50 2.16 38.03
N ALA A 226 -6.77 1.74 38.12
CA ALA A 226 -7.70 1.81 36.99
C ALA A 226 -7.98 3.24 36.47
N ALA A 227 -7.92 4.25 37.33
CA ALA A 227 -8.14 5.65 36.95
C ALA A 227 -6.91 6.24 36.23
N ASP A 228 -5.71 5.95 36.74
CA ASP A 228 -4.46 6.41 36.12
C ASP A 228 -4.23 5.72 34.76
N ALA A 229 -4.56 4.44 34.66
CA ALA A 229 -4.52 3.70 33.40
C ALA A 229 -5.58 4.18 32.38
N GLN A 230 -6.77 4.57 32.83
CA GLN A 230 -7.76 5.26 32.00
C GLN A 230 -7.21 6.58 31.45
N ALA A 231 -6.64 7.43 32.32
CA ALA A 231 -6.05 8.70 31.90
C ALA A 231 -4.93 8.50 30.87
N ARG A 232 -4.10 7.46 31.07
CA ARG A 232 -3.04 7.07 30.14
C ARG A 232 -3.60 6.61 28.79
N LEU A 233 -4.63 5.76 28.77
CA LEU A 233 -5.26 5.31 27.52
C LEU A 233 -5.91 6.48 26.76
N ARG A 234 -6.60 7.36 27.48
CA ARG A 234 -7.20 8.59 26.90
C ARG A 234 -6.12 9.47 26.26
N ALA A 235 -5.00 9.68 26.95
CA ALA A 235 -3.87 10.45 26.42
C ALA A 235 -3.25 9.80 25.18
N LEU A 236 -3.13 8.48 25.15
CA LEU A 236 -2.63 7.73 23.99
C LEU A 236 -3.54 7.91 22.77
N LEU A 237 -4.86 7.76 22.92
CA LEU A 237 -5.82 7.94 21.82
C LEU A 237 -5.83 9.39 21.31
N ALA A 238 -5.75 10.37 22.22
CA ALA A 238 -5.62 11.78 21.87
C ALA A 238 -4.30 12.07 21.11
N ASN A 239 -3.20 11.42 21.52
CA ASN A 239 -1.93 11.53 20.80
C ASN A 239 -2.05 10.97 19.37
N HIS A 240 -2.69 9.82 19.18
CA HIS A 240 -2.94 9.25 17.85
C HIS A 240 -3.82 10.17 17.00
N ARG A 241 -4.89 10.74 17.56
CA ARG A 241 -5.73 11.73 16.86
C ARG A 241 -4.90 12.90 16.34
N LYS A 242 -3.94 13.40 17.13
CA LYS A 242 -3.13 14.58 16.78
C LYS A 242 -1.89 14.29 15.92
N THR A 243 -1.52 13.02 15.72
CA THR A 243 -0.23 12.66 15.09
C THR A 243 -0.34 11.76 13.88
N ARG A 244 -0.85 10.53 14.01
CA ARG A 244 -1.05 9.59 12.88
C ARG A 244 -2.46 9.66 12.29
N GLY A 245 -3.41 10.20 13.04
CA GLY A 245 -4.84 10.15 12.78
C GLY A 245 -5.50 8.93 13.44
N LEU A 246 -6.69 9.15 13.99
CA LEU A 246 -7.56 8.15 14.60
C LEU A 246 -8.95 8.24 13.94
N ALA A 247 -9.53 7.12 13.53
CA ALA A 247 -10.87 7.08 12.93
C ALA A 247 -11.56 5.75 13.20
N LEU A 248 -12.89 5.75 13.32
CA LEU A 248 -13.71 4.54 13.28
C LEU A 248 -13.98 4.14 11.83
N VAL A 249 -13.60 2.91 11.48
CA VAL A 249 -13.60 2.42 10.09
C VAL A 249 -14.90 1.69 9.81
N ARG A 250 -15.53 2.01 8.65
CA ARG A 250 -16.79 1.39 8.23
C ARG A 250 -16.57 -0.09 7.95
N GLN A 251 -17.51 -0.95 8.33
CA GLN A 251 -17.46 -2.36 7.94
C GLN A 251 -17.44 -2.52 6.42
N GLY A 252 -16.55 -3.38 5.92
CA GLY A 252 -16.36 -3.60 4.48
C GLY A 252 -15.42 -2.61 3.79
N THR A 253 -14.81 -1.66 4.52
CA THR A 253 -13.80 -0.75 3.96
C THR A 253 -12.61 -1.55 3.42
N PRO A 254 -12.24 -1.42 2.12
CA PRO A 254 -11.07 -2.09 1.57
C PRO A 254 -9.78 -1.62 2.25
N THR A 255 -8.93 -2.56 2.65
CA THR A 255 -7.62 -2.27 3.25
C THR A 255 -6.51 -2.14 2.20
N ASN A 256 -6.75 -2.60 0.97
CA ASN A 256 -5.81 -2.55 -0.15
C ASN A 256 -6.49 -1.96 -1.39
N ASN A 257 -5.70 -1.35 -2.27
CA ASN A 257 -6.17 -0.91 -3.59
C ASN A 257 -6.37 -2.12 -4.52
N SER A 258 -7.48 -2.15 -5.23
CA SER A 258 -7.77 -3.12 -6.29
C SER A 258 -8.31 -2.40 -7.53
N SER A 259 -8.44 -3.12 -8.64
CA SER A 259 -9.10 -2.58 -9.85
C SER A 259 -10.57 -2.24 -9.65
N GLU A 260 -11.22 -2.81 -8.61
CA GLU A 260 -12.64 -2.61 -8.29
C GLU A 260 -12.88 -1.47 -7.29
N GLY A 261 -11.83 -0.98 -6.60
CA GLY A 261 -11.94 0.07 -5.61
C GLY A 261 -10.63 0.39 -4.88
N THR A 262 -10.50 1.63 -4.39
CA THR A 262 -9.35 2.09 -3.62
C THR A 262 -9.43 1.67 -2.15
N SER A 263 -8.30 1.58 -1.47
CA SER A 263 -8.26 1.46 -0.01
C SER A 263 -8.95 2.65 0.64
N GLY A 264 -9.56 2.44 1.80
CA GLY A 264 -10.15 3.53 2.60
C GLY A 264 -9.13 4.49 3.23
N TYR A 265 -7.84 4.33 2.90
CA TYR A 265 -6.73 5.15 3.35
C TYR A 265 -5.77 5.47 2.19
N PRO A 266 -5.18 6.67 2.13
CA PRO A 266 -5.48 7.85 2.97
C PRO A 266 -6.91 8.36 2.73
N PRO A 267 -7.54 8.98 3.73
CA PRO A 267 -8.86 9.58 3.54
C PRO A 267 -8.78 10.66 2.43
N PRO A 268 -9.89 10.91 1.71
CA PRO A 268 -9.95 11.96 0.70
C PRO A 268 -9.52 13.33 1.27
N ASP A 269 -8.74 14.09 0.50
CA ASP A 269 -8.29 15.42 0.86
C ASP A 269 -9.44 16.43 0.66
N ASP A 270 -10.30 16.54 1.66
CA ASP A 270 -11.47 17.41 1.70
C ASP A 270 -11.41 18.30 2.97
N ALA A 271 -11.21 19.59 2.76
CA ALA A 271 -11.04 20.56 3.82
C ALA A 271 -12.33 20.77 4.61
N GLU A 272 -13.48 20.78 3.94
CA GLU A 272 -14.81 20.95 4.52
C GLU A 272 -15.16 19.76 5.40
N ARG A 273 -14.90 18.55 4.91
CA ARG A 273 -15.12 17.32 5.69
C ARG A 273 -14.24 17.28 6.93
N SER A 274 -12.93 17.50 6.77
CA SER A 274 -12.00 17.50 7.90
C SER A 274 -12.28 18.64 8.89
N PHE A 275 -12.72 19.80 8.40
CA PHE A 275 -13.18 20.90 9.25
C PHE A 275 -14.40 20.53 10.09
N ALA A 276 -15.41 19.91 9.46
CA ALA A 276 -16.62 19.47 10.16
C ALA A 276 -16.31 18.43 11.26
N ILE A 277 -15.29 17.58 11.05
CA ILE A 277 -14.85 16.59 12.04
C ILE A 277 -14.07 17.26 13.18
N GLU A 278 -13.03 18.03 12.86
CA GLU A 278 -12.05 18.52 13.84
C GLU A 278 -12.49 19.80 14.55
N ARG A 279 -13.35 20.61 13.92
CA ARG A 279 -13.77 21.95 14.40
C ARG A 279 -15.28 22.11 14.51
N GLY A 280 -16.06 21.13 14.03
CA GLY A 280 -17.52 21.14 14.10
C GLY A 280 -18.07 20.72 15.46
N ALA A 281 -19.36 20.35 15.49
CA ALA A 281 -19.99 19.81 16.68
C ALA A 281 -19.45 18.40 17.02
N PRO A 282 -19.47 18.00 18.30
CA PRO A 282 -19.13 16.64 18.72
C PRO A 282 -19.84 15.57 17.89
N LEU A 283 -19.07 14.62 17.34
CA LEU A 283 -19.58 13.51 16.55
C LEU A 283 -20.14 12.38 17.43
N ALA A 284 -19.56 12.17 18.61
CA ALA A 284 -19.94 11.07 19.49
C ALA A 284 -21.25 11.38 20.24
N GLY A 285 -22.39 11.06 19.62
CA GLY A 285 -23.72 11.15 20.24
C GLY A 285 -24.06 9.98 21.16
N ALA A 286 -25.16 10.11 21.92
CA ALA A 286 -25.76 8.98 22.61
C ALA A 286 -26.12 7.87 21.59
N ASP A 287 -25.81 6.62 21.92
CA ASP A 287 -25.98 5.44 21.05
C ASP A 287 -25.07 5.37 19.80
N SER A 288 -24.15 6.31 19.62
CA SER A 288 -23.17 6.28 18.54
C SER A 288 -22.10 5.21 18.74
N ASP A 289 -21.44 4.80 17.66
CA ASP A 289 -20.32 3.86 17.69
C ASP A 289 -19.15 4.42 18.53
N GLY A 290 -18.92 5.74 18.52
CA GLY A 290 -17.97 6.41 19.40
C GLY A 290 -18.31 6.24 20.89
N ALA A 291 -19.58 6.42 21.27
CA ALA A 291 -20.03 6.21 22.64
C ALA A 291 -19.96 4.74 23.07
N ALA A 292 -20.29 3.80 22.18
CA ALA A 292 -20.16 2.37 22.45
C ALA A 292 -18.70 1.97 22.72
N LEU A 293 -17.76 2.52 21.94
CA LEU A 293 -16.34 2.28 22.12
C LEU A 293 -15.78 2.94 23.40
N ALA A 294 -16.16 4.19 23.67
CA ALA A 294 -15.78 4.89 24.91
C ALA A 294 -16.23 4.10 26.15
N LYS A 295 -17.50 3.67 26.17
CA LYS A 295 -18.07 2.83 27.23
C LYS A 295 -17.28 1.53 27.39
N ALA A 296 -16.94 0.83 26.30
CA ALA A 296 -16.18 -0.41 26.38
C ALA A 296 -14.78 -0.20 27.00
N LEU A 297 -14.07 0.84 26.57
CA LEU A 297 -12.73 1.19 27.05
C LEU A 297 -12.72 1.84 28.43
N GLY A 298 -13.87 2.27 28.95
CA GLY A 298 -13.99 2.92 30.26
C GLY A 298 -13.41 4.33 30.29
N ILE A 299 -13.43 5.00 29.14
CA ILE A 299 -13.02 6.40 28.98
C ILE A 299 -14.26 7.25 28.69
N ASP A 300 -14.16 8.56 28.90
CA ASP A 300 -15.27 9.46 28.64
C ASP A 300 -15.54 9.62 27.13
N VAL A 301 -16.80 9.86 26.77
CA VAL A 301 -17.26 9.91 25.37
C VAL A 301 -16.57 11.01 24.56
N GLU A 302 -16.16 12.09 25.24
CA GLU A 302 -15.50 13.25 24.64
C GLU A 302 -14.14 12.89 24.00
N ALA A 303 -13.57 11.74 24.33
CA ALA A 303 -12.39 11.21 23.66
C ALA A 303 -12.63 10.96 22.15
N PHE A 304 -13.89 10.79 21.73
CA PHE A 304 -14.30 10.51 20.35
C PHE A 304 -15.07 11.66 19.67
N ASP A 305 -15.21 12.82 20.31
CA ASP A 305 -15.96 13.97 19.76
C ASP A 305 -15.46 14.43 18.38
N HIS A 306 -14.16 14.35 18.17
CA HIS A 306 -13.49 14.77 16.93
C HIS A 306 -12.80 13.58 16.25
N VAL A 307 -13.43 12.39 16.30
CA VAL A 307 -12.92 11.19 15.63
C VAL A 307 -13.81 10.84 14.45
N GLU A 308 -13.22 10.81 13.26
CA GLU A 308 -13.92 10.46 12.02
C GLU A 308 -14.71 9.15 12.17
N GLY A 309 -16.01 9.17 11.87
CA GLY A 309 -16.89 7.99 11.94
C GLY A 309 -17.40 7.64 13.34
N ALA A 310 -17.12 8.45 14.37
CA ALA A 310 -17.67 8.28 15.71
C ALA A 310 -19.20 8.42 15.77
N ASP A 311 -19.80 9.16 14.83
CA ASP A 311 -21.22 9.46 14.67
C ASP A 311 -22.02 8.34 13.96
N ARG A 312 -21.41 7.19 13.72
CA ARG A 312 -22.06 6.04 13.08
C ARG A 312 -22.87 5.22 14.07
N PHE A 313 -23.70 4.33 13.52
CA PHE A 313 -24.64 3.49 14.28
C PHE A 313 -24.61 2.03 13.77
N GLU A 314 -23.43 1.52 13.40
CA GLU A 314 -23.30 0.19 12.79
C GLU A 314 -23.73 -0.93 13.74
N GLN A 315 -23.47 -0.78 15.04
CA GLN A 315 -23.90 -1.76 16.06
C GLN A 315 -25.42 -1.74 16.27
N ASP A 316 -26.03 -0.57 16.11
CA ASP A 316 -27.49 -0.38 16.22
C ASP A 316 -28.22 -0.98 15.02
N ARG A 317 -27.70 -0.80 13.82
CA ARG A 317 -28.21 -1.43 12.59
C ARG A 317 -28.11 -2.96 12.64
N ALA A 318 -27.01 -3.48 13.19
CA ALA A 318 -26.86 -4.93 13.44
C ALA A 318 -27.90 -5.46 14.43
N ARG A 319 -28.19 -4.72 15.51
CA ARG A 319 -29.27 -5.05 16.45
C ARG A 319 -30.63 -5.06 15.76
N ALA A 320 -30.91 -4.05 14.92
CA ALA A 320 -32.15 -3.95 14.17
C ALA A 320 -32.34 -5.13 13.19
N MET A 321 -31.29 -5.53 12.46
CA MET A 321 -31.38 -6.71 11.57
C MET A 321 -31.66 -8.00 12.34
N ASN A 322 -31.01 -8.20 13.50
CA ASN A 322 -31.29 -9.34 14.37
C ASN A 322 -32.73 -9.33 14.88
N GLN A 323 -33.25 -8.16 15.29
CA GLN A 323 -34.65 -8.00 15.73
C GLN A 323 -35.65 -8.29 14.60
N ALA A 324 -35.36 -7.81 13.39
CA ALA A 324 -36.22 -7.99 12.24
C ALA A 324 -36.25 -9.45 11.75
N LEU A 325 -35.10 -10.15 11.79
CA LEU A 325 -34.99 -11.52 11.29
C LEU A 325 -35.23 -12.59 12.35
N TRP A 326 -35.20 -12.27 13.65
CA TRP A 326 -35.49 -13.22 14.73
C TRP A 326 -36.73 -14.09 14.49
N PRO A 327 -37.90 -13.54 14.10
CA PRO A 327 -39.13 -14.32 14.00
C PRO A 327 -39.05 -15.40 12.94
N CYS A 328 -38.33 -15.18 11.82
CA CYS A 328 -38.20 -16.13 10.72
C CYS A 328 -36.94 -17.02 10.76
N THR A 329 -36.04 -16.77 11.72
CA THR A 329 -34.79 -17.52 11.89
C THR A 329 -34.83 -18.36 13.16
N LEU A 330 -34.12 -17.93 14.22
CA LEU A 330 -34.03 -18.66 15.48
C LEU A 330 -35.36 -18.72 16.22
N GLY A 331 -36.18 -17.66 16.18
CA GLY A 331 -37.51 -17.66 16.79
C GLY A 331 -38.36 -18.79 16.24
N TYR A 332 -38.53 -18.86 14.91
CA TYR A 332 -39.24 -19.94 14.25
C TYR A 332 -38.62 -21.31 14.53
N TYR A 333 -37.29 -21.44 14.47
CA TYR A 333 -36.61 -22.70 14.74
C TYR A 333 -36.87 -23.21 16.17
N LEU A 334 -36.73 -22.35 17.17
CA LEU A 334 -36.92 -22.72 18.58
C LEU A 334 -38.39 -23.02 18.90
N GLU A 335 -39.33 -22.24 18.35
CA GLU A 335 -40.76 -22.41 18.64
C GLU A 335 -41.41 -23.53 17.83
N GLN A 336 -41.01 -23.74 16.57
CA GLN A 336 -41.67 -24.69 15.67
C GLN A 336 -40.86 -25.97 15.47
N MET A 337 -39.56 -25.85 15.22
CA MET A 337 -38.71 -26.99 14.86
C MET A 337 -38.23 -27.76 16.09
N MET A 338 -37.91 -27.05 17.17
CA MET A 338 -37.55 -27.62 18.47
C MET A 338 -38.77 -27.98 19.35
N SER A 339 -39.99 -27.75 18.85
CA SER A 339 -41.22 -28.12 19.56
C SER A 339 -41.37 -29.63 19.73
N VAL A 340 -42.02 -30.02 20.83
CA VAL A 340 -42.44 -31.42 21.09
C VAL A 340 -43.94 -31.58 20.86
N ARG A 341 -44.41 -32.84 20.88
CA ARG A 341 -45.85 -33.15 20.73
C ARG A 341 -46.69 -32.44 21.80
N PRO A 342 -47.90 -31.94 21.46
CA PRO A 342 -48.80 -31.33 22.44
C PRO A 342 -49.06 -32.28 23.62
N GLY A 343 -49.06 -31.74 24.85
CA GLY A 343 -49.23 -32.52 26.09
C GLY A 343 -47.93 -33.07 26.69
N VAL A 344 -46.79 -32.88 26.05
CA VAL A 344 -45.44 -33.16 26.60
C VAL A 344 -44.82 -31.85 27.07
N GLN A 345 -44.03 -31.87 28.15
CA GLN A 345 -43.29 -30.68 28.59
C GLN A 345 -42.34 -30.18 27.48
N PRO A 346 -42.30 -28.87 27.21
CA PRO A 346 -41.47 -28.31 26.17
C PRO A 346 -39.98 -28.49 26.48
N LEU A 347 -39.18 -28.83 25.46
CA LEU A 347 -37.72 -28.91 25.56
C LEU A 347 -37.08 -27.57 25.94
N ILE A 348 -37.65 -26.48 25.42
CA ILE A 348 -37.22 -25.11 25.65
C ILE A 348 -38.48 -24.33 26.01
N THR A 349 -38.52 -23.76 27.22
CA THR A 349 -39.70 -23.03 27.69
C THR A 349 -39.85 -21.69 26.94
N PRO A 350 -41.06 -21.13 26.82
CA PRO A 350 -41.26 -19.80 26.22
C PRO A 350 -40.40 -18.71 26.86
N GLY A 351 -40.26 -18.72 28.20
CA GLY A 351 -39.39 -17.78 28.90
C GLY A 351 -37.91 -17.94 28.54
N THR A 352 -37.44 -19.18 28.31
CA THR A 352 -36.08 -19.43 27.81
C THR A 352 -35.91 -18.91 26.38
N ILE A 353 -36.91 -19.07 25.51
CA ILE A 353 -36.88 -18.53 24.14
C ILE A 353 -36.78 -17.00 24.17
N ASP A 354 -37.53 -16.33 25.04
CA ASP A 354 -37.49 -14.87 25.19
C ASP A 354 -36.17 -14.37 25.81
N ALA A 355 -35.55 -15.15 26.69
CA ALA A 355 -34.20 -14.88 27.20
C ALA A 355 -33.15 -15.00 26.07
N ILE A 356 -33.21 -16.05 25.25
CA ILE A 356 -32.34 -16.23 24.09
C ILE A 356 -32.56 -15.09 23.09
N ARG A 357 -33.82 -14.70 22.83
CA ARG A 357 -34.18 -13.56 21.98
C ARG A 357 -33.48 -12.30 22.44
N THR A 358 -33.66 -11.95 23.71
CA THR A 358 -33.07 -10.74 24.32
C THR A 358 -31.55 -10.75 24.18
N HIS A 359 -30.91 -11.89 24.47
CA HIS A 359 -29.46 -12.04 24.34
C HIS A 359 -28.97 -11.92 22.91
N PHE A 360 -29.64 -12.60 21.97
CA PHE A 360 -29.32 -12.60 20.54
C PHE A 360 -29.38 -11.18 19.95
N ILE A 361 -30.47 -10.46 20.22
CA ILE A 361 -30.65 -9.10 19.73
C ILE A 361 -29.60 -8.18 20.35
N ARG A 362 -29.37 -8.24 21.67
CA ARG A 362 -28.46 -7.31 22.35
C ARG A 362 -26.98 -7.58 22.07
N PHE A 363 -26.52 -8.83 22.11
CA PHE A 363 -25.09 -9.14 22.24
C PHE A 363 -24.49 -9.99 21.10
N VAL A 364 -25.30 -10.71 20.32
CA VAL A 364 -24.76 -11.54 19.23
C VAL A 364 -24.54 -10.67 17.99
N ARG A 365 -23.30 -10.61 17.51
CA ARG A 365 -22.90 -9.78 16.35
C ARG A 365 -21.98 -10.57 15.41
N GLY A 366 -22.35 -10.68 14.14
CA GLY A 366 -21.48 -11.26 13.11
C GLY A 366 -20.25 -10.40 12.86
N ARG A 367 -20.41 -9.09 12.65
CA ARG A 367 -19.29 -8.13 12.54
C ARG A 367 -18.42 -7.92 13.79
N GLY A 368 -18.72 -8.58 14.91
CA GLY A 368 -18.11 -8.30 16.21
C GLY A 368 -18.87 -7.22 17.01
N PRO A 369 -18.75 -7.21 18.35
CA PRO A 369 -19.60 -6.42 19.23
C PRO A 369 -19.23 -4.93 19.35
N LEU A 370 -18.07 -4.52 18.85
CA LEU A 370 -17.54 -3.17 18.96
C LEU A 370 -17.04 -2.67 17.60
N PRO A 371 -17.07 -1.35 17.34
CA PRO A 371 -16.60 -0.79 16.09
C PRO A 371 -15.09 -1.00 15.91
N ALA A 372 -14.67 -1.23 14.67
CA ALA A 372 -13.26 -1.23 14.30
C ALA A 372 -12.75 0.21 14.18
N PHE A 373 -11.49 0.43 14.51
CA PHE A 373 -10.85 1.74 14.41
C PHE A 373 -9.50 1.61 13.72
N ARG A 374 -8.97 2.70 13.18
CA ARG A 374 -7.62 2.76 12.60
C ARG A 374 -6.77 3.79 13.31
N ILE A 375 -5.48 3.50 13.40
CA ILE A 375 -4.44 4.46 13.74
C ILE A 375 -3.53 4.58 12.53
N GLY A 376 -3.48 5.77 11.93
CA GLY A 376 -2.85 5.92 10.61
C GLY A 376 -3.47 4.98 9.57
N ASN A 377 -2.64 4.09 9.02
CA ASN A 377 -3.02 3.09 8.03
C ASN A 377 -3.27 1.69 8.62
N VAL A 378 -3.15 1.49 9.94
CA VAL A 378 -3.34 0.18 10.58
C VAL A 378 -4.74 0.08 11.20
N PRO A 379 -5.61 -0.83 10.71
CA PRO A 379 -6.90 -1.10 11.32
C PRO A 379 -6.78 -2.07 12.51
N TYR A 380 -7.57 -1.82 13.55
CA TYR A 380 -7.70 -2.62 14.76
C TYR A 380 -9.17 -2.99 15.00
N GLY A 381 -9.41 -4.25 15.35
CA GLY A 381 -10.67 -4.72 15.91
C GLY A 381 -10.55 -4.93 17.41
N ILE A 382 -11.65 -4.76 18.14
CA ILE A 382 -11.70 -5.01 19.59
C ILE A 382 -12.55 -6.23 19.86
N LEU A 383 -11.97 -7.19 20.58
CA LEU A 383 -12.63 -8.44 20.95
C LEU A 383 -12.71 -8.54 22.47
N PRO A 384 -13.92 -8.40 23.07
CA PRO A 384 -14.13 -8.73 24.47
C PRO A 384 -13.88 -10.22 24.70
N VAL A 385 -13.12 -10.55 25.75
CA VAL A 385 -12.82 -11.93 26.15
C VAL A 385 -13.07 -12.07 27.65
N THR A 386 -13.69 -13.18 28.06
CA THR A 386 -13.91 -13.52 29.47
C THR A 386 -13.71 -15.03 29.67
N PRO A 387 -13.12 -15.48 30.79
CA PRO A 387 -13.06 -16.91 31.12
C PRO A 387 -14.46 -17.45 31.39
N LEU A 388 -14.86 -18.50 30.65
CA LEU A 388 -16.17 -19.14 30.83
C LEU A 388 -16.15 -20.33 31.81
N ALA A 389 -14.95 -20.85 32.13
CA ALA A 389 -14.79 -22.14 32.80
C ALA A 389 -14.45 -22.08 34.30
N ASN A 390 -14.31 -20.88 34.90
CA ASN A 390 -13.86 -20.74 36.29
C ASN A 390 -14.84 -19.86 37.09
N GLY A 391 -15.16 -20.28 38.32
CA GLY A 391 -16.20 -19.74 39.21
C GLY A 391 -16.03 -18.31 39.73
N VAL A 392 -15.72 -17.36 38.84
CA VAL A 392 -15.80 -15.91 39.08
C VAL A 392 -17.25 -15.48 38.85
N GLU A 393 -18.11 -15.92 39.77
CA GLU A 393 -19.57 -15.89 39.73
C GLU A 393 -20.21 -16.65 38.55
N PRO A 394 -21.29 -17.43 38.76
CA PRO A 394 -22.04 -18.00 37.64
C PRO A 394 -22.46 -16.87 36.71
N LEU A 395 -22.22 -17.01 35.40
CA LEU A 395 -23.03 -16.26 34.45
C LEU A 395 -24.48 -16.64 34.77
N ASP A 396 -25.28 -15.67 35.23
CA ASP A 396 -26.65 -15.87 35.76
C ASP A 396 -27.65 -16.16 34.62
N ILE A 397 -27.22 -16.97 33.65
CA ILE A 397 -27.93 -17.29 32.42
C ILE A 397 -27.69 -18.77 32.11
N ALA A 398 -28.77 -19.56 32.17
CA ALA A 398 -28.78 -20.96 31.73
C ALA A 398 -28.18 -21.14 30.31
N LEU A 399 -28.25 -20.12 29.46
CA LEU A 399 -27.64 -20.07 28.13
C LEU A 399 -26.12 -20.24 28.15
N ALA A 400 -25.42 -19.62 29.10
CA ALA A 400 -23.96 -19.67 29.19
C ALA A 400 -23.46 -21.09 29.52
N GLN A 401 -24.13 -21.75 30.47
CA GLN A 401 -23.85 -23.13 30.82
C GLN A 401 -24.03 -24.07 29.62
N ARG A 402 -25.07 -23.83 28.79
CA ARG A 402 -25.29 -24.59 27.56
C ARG A 402 -24.23 -24.33 26.50
N LEU A 403 -23.82 -23.08 26.29
CA LEU A 403 -22.75 -22.74 25.34
C LEU A 403 -21.41 -23.38 25.75
N VAL A 404 -21.08 -23.38 27.05
CA VAL A 404 -19.89 -24.08 27.58
C VAL A 404 -19.98 -25.59 27.34
N GLN A 405 -21.16 -26.21 27.54
CA GLN A 405 -21.37 -27.63 27.24
C GLN A 405 -21.20 -27.95 25.75
N TRP A 406 -21.53 -27.03 24.86
CA TRP A 406 -21.40 -27.23 23.41
C TRP A 406 -19.98 -26.99 22.88
N GLN A 407 -19.16 -26.24 23.62
CA GLN A 407 -17.80 -25.85 23.20
C GLN A 407 -16.90 -27.03 22.76
N PRO A 408 -16.84 -28.19 23.44
CA PRO A 408 -16.00 -29.31 23.01
C PRO A 408 -16.39 -29.84 21.62
N HIS A 409 -17.69 -29.89 21.32
CA HIS A 409 -18.18 -30.31 20.01
C HIS A 409 -17.77 -29.33 18.90
N MET A 410 -17.65 -28.05 19.23
CA MET A 410 -17.21 -27.01 18.30
C MET A 410 -15.71 -27.10 18.01
N LEU A 411 -14.90 -27.24 19.06
CA LEU A 411 -13.44 -27.38 18.92
C LEU A 411 -13.07 -28.60 18.06
N ALA A 412 -13.83 -29.70 18.18
CA ALA A 412 -13.65 -30.88 17.35
C ALA A 412 -13.84 -30.63 15.83
N ARG A 413 -14.52 -29.55 15.43
CA ARG A 413 -14.74 -29.18 14.02
C ARG A 413 -13.67 -28.25 13.45
N LEU A 414 -12.81 -27.66 14.28
CA LEU A 414 -11.73 -26.78 13.84
C LEU A 414 -10.74 -27.46 12.87
N GLY A 415 -10.62 -28.79 12.93
CA GLY A 415 -9.82 -29.56 11.96
C GLY A 415 -10.30 -29.43 10.51
N GLY A 416 -11.56 -29.06 10.29
CA GLY A 416 -12.14 -28.86 8.95
C GLY A 416 -11.83 -27.50 8.32
N VAL A 417 -11.51 -26.48 9.12
CA VAL A 417 -11.32 -25.09 8.67
C VAL A 417 -10.10 -24.98 7.77
N ALA A 418 -10.21 -24.28 6.64
CA ALA A 418 -9.07 -23.99 5.77
C ALA A 418 -8.09 -23.06 6.51
N ARG A 419 -6.82 -23.46 6.58
CA ARG A 419 -5.74 -22.70 7.23
C ARG A 419 -4.39 -23.10 6.66
N VAL A 420 -3.42 -22.20 6.78
CA VAL A 420 -2.05 -22.47 6.32
C VAL A 420 -1.45 -23.62 7.14
N GLY A 421 -0.89 -24.61 6.45
CA GLY A 421 -0.26 -25.77 7.09
C GLY A 421 -1.24 -26.81 7.63
N LYS A 422 -2.51 -26.76 7.21
CA LYS A 422 -3.50 -27.82 7.48
C LYS A 422 -3.04 -29.14 6.83
N THR A 423 -2.52 -29.06 5.62
CA THR A 423 -2.04 -30.19 4.84
C THR A 423 -0.57 -29.93 4.48
N PRO A 424 0.40 -30.28 5.35
CA PRO A 424 1.80 -29.94 5.16
C PRO A 424 2.41 -30.43 3.84
N SER A 425 1.83 -31.48 3.24
CA SER A 425 2.21 -32.03 1.94
C SER A 425 1.60 -31.32 0.73
N GLU A 426 0.57 -30.48 0.92
CA GLU A 426 -0.22 -29.85 -0.14
C GLU A 426 -0.54 -28.37 0.17
N PRO A 427 0.48 -27.49 0.26
CA PRO A 427 0.27 -26.08 0.60
C PRO A 427 -0.63 -25.33 -0.41
N ASP A 428 -0.63 -25.75 -1.68
CA ASP A 428 -1.48 -25.16 -2.73
C ASP A 428 -2.97 -25.43 -2.49
N ALA A 429 -3.31 -26.63 -2.00
CA ALA A 429 -4.68 -26.99 -1.65
C ALA A 429 -5.17 -26.20 -0.43
N ASP A 430 -4.29 -25.99 0.56
CA ASP A 430 -4.57 -25.14 1.71
C ASP A 430 -4.81 -23.68 1.26
N LEU A 431 -3.98 -23.16 0.36
CA LEU A 431 -4.15 -21.80 -0.18
C LEU A 431 -5.47 -21.65 -0.96
N LEU A 432 -5.78 -22.58 -1.88
CA LEU A 432 -7.05 -22.58 -2.61
C LEU A 432 -8.25 -22.67 -1.66
N GLY A 433 -8.13 -23.49 -0.61
CA GLY A 433 -9.14 -23.61 0.44
C GLY A 433 -9.37 -22.29 1.18
N ILE A 434 -8.31 -21.53 1.48
CA ILE A 434 -8.40 -20.22 2.15
C ILE A 434 -9.01 -19.18 1.21
N LEU A 435 -8.56 -19.15 -0.06
CA LEU A 435 -9.05 -18.19 -1.06
C LEU A 435 -10.52 -18.44 -1.45
N ALA A 436 -11.05 -19.64 -1.20
CA ALA A 436 -12.45 -19.98 -1.43
C ALA A 436 -13.38 -19.57 -0.27
N VAL A 437 -12.86 -18.96 0.80
CA VAL A 437 -13.63 -18.49 1.96
C VAL A 437 -13.82 -16.98 1.87
N ASP A 438 -15.01 -16.51 2.28
CA ASP A 438 -15.33 -15.11 2.42
C ASP A 438 -15.73 -14.80 3.88
N ALA A 439 -15.80 -13.51 4.24
CA ALA A 439 -16.11 -13.08 5.60
C ALA A 439 -17.55 -13.37 6.03
N SER A 440 -18.48 -13.43 5.07
CA SER A 440 -19.87 -13.81 5.28
C SER A 440 -20.42 -14.64 4.11
N ALA A 441 -21.58 -15.28 4.32
CA ALA A 441 -22.21 -16.09 3.29
C ALA A 441 -22.49 -15.31 2.00
N ARG A 442 -22.05 -15.87 0.86
CA ARG A 442 -22.34 -15.35 -0.49
C ARG A 442 -23.50 -16.04 -1.20
N GLU A 443 -23.90 -17.23 -0.72
CA GLU A 443 -24.95 -18.03 -1.33
C GLU A 443 -25.89 -18.63 -0.30
N ALA A 444 -27.19 -18.60 -0.62
CA ALA A 444 -28.22 -19.30 0.13
C ALA A 444 -28.76 -20.50 -0.66
N ARG A 445 -29.04 -21.61 0.03
CA ARG A 445 -29.65 -22.80 -0.55
C ARG A 445 -30.92 -23.17 0.19
N LEU A 446 -31.96 -23.51 -0.58
CA LEU A 446 -33.23 -23.98 -0.07
C LEU A 446 -33.23 -25.51 -0.02
N ARG A 447 -33.56 -26.06 1.15
CA ARG A 447 -33.81 -27.49 1.32
C ARG A 447 -35.27 -27.71 1.69
N GLU A 448 -35.96 -28.51 0.89
CA GLU A 448 -37.36 -28.86 1.14
C GLU A 448 -37.44 -29.86 2.31
N VAL A 449 -38.45 -29.67 3.15
CA VAL A 449 -38.68 -30.48 4.35
C VAL A 449 -40.13 -30.92 4.39
N MET A 450 -40.37 -32.21 4.58
CA MET A 450 -41.69 -32.79 4.77
C MET A 450 -41.87 -33.20 6.22
N GLY A 451 -43.03 -32.87 6.77
CA GLY A 451 -43.38 -33.22 8.14
C GLY A 451 -43.76 -34.69 8.32
N PRO A 452 -43.59 -35.25 9.53
CA PRO A 452 -43.85 -36.66 9.82
C PRO A 452 -45.30 -37.11 9.59
N ALA A 453 -46.29 -36.24 9.81
CA ALA A 453 -47.70 -36.59 9.61
C ALA A 453 -48.03 -36.66 8.11
N TYR A 454 -47.48 -35.74 7.31
CA TYR A 454 -47.60 -35.79 5.86
C TYR A 454 -46.95 -37.07 5.29
N VAL A 455 -45.70 -37.36 5.65
CA VAL A 455 -44.99 -38.55 5.14
C VAL A 455 -45.73 -39.83 5.53
N ARG A 456 -46.21 -39.92 6.78
CA ARG A 456 -47.01 -41.06 7.24
C ARG A 456 -48.30 -41.21 6.44
N ALA A 457 -49.05 -40.13 6.22
CA ALA A 457 -50.28 -40.15 5.46
C ALA A 457 -50.03 -40.53 3.99
N ALA A 458 -48.96 -40.01 3.38
CA ALA A 458 -48.56 -40.35 2.01
C ALA A 458 -48.18 -41.84 1.87
N LEU A 459 -47.37 -42.38 2.79
CA LEU A 459 -47.02 -43.80 2.79
C LEU A 459 -48.24 -44.70 3.01
N GLN A 460 -49.14 -44.32 3.92
CA GLN A 460 -50.41 -45.03 4.13
C GLN A 460 -51.28 -45.02 2.88
N LEU A 461 -51.39 -43.87 2.20
CA LEU A 461 -52.14 -43.74 0.95
C LEU A 461 -51.54 -44.62 -0.17
N LEU A 462 -50.21 -44.77 -0.19
CA LEU A 462 -49.48 -45.60 -1.14
C LEU A 462 -49.38 -47.09 -0.74
N GLY A 463 -49.95 -47.49 0.40
CA GLY A 463 -49.87 -48.87 0.91
C GLY A 463 -48.46 -49.31 1.33
N MET A 464 -47.57 -48.35 1.62
CA MET A 464 -46.17 -48.59 1.99
C MET A 464 -45.98 -48.67 3.50
N ALA A 465 -44.99 -49.46 3.93
CA ALA A 465 -44.58 -49.56 5.33
C ALA A 465 -44.01 -48.23 5.86
N PRO A 466 -44.06 -47.97 7.18
CA PRO A 466 -43.50 -46.75 7.77
C PRO A 466 -41.98 -46.64 7.53
N ASP A 467 -41.51 -45.41 7.31
CA ASP A 467 -40.09 -45.10 7.06
C ASP A 467 -39.22 -45.42 8.30
N LEU A 468 -38.57 -46.59 8.28
CA LEU A 468 -37.65 -47.04 9.32
C LEU A 468 -36.39 -46.14 9.41
N ASP A 469 -35.97 -45.52 8.31
CA ASP A 469 -34.82 -44.62 8.31
C ASP A 469 -35.15 -43.30 9.03
N ALA A 470 -36.40 -42.83 8.97
CA ALA A 470 -36.85 -41.67 9.75
C ALA A 470 -36.79 -41.94 11.26
N LEU A 471 -37.13 -43.15 11.69
CA LEU A 471 -37.02 -43.58 13.10
C LEU A 471 -35.55 -43.67 13.54
N ALA A 472 -34.67 -44.21 12.71
CA ALA A 472 -33.23 -44.27 12.99
C ALA A 472 -32.60 -42.86 13.08
N ARG A 473 -32.97 -41.94 12.17
CA ARG A 473 -32.56 -40.54 12.22
C ARG A 473 -33.05 -39.83 13.48
N ALA A 474 -34.30 -40.04 13.87
CA ALA A 474 -34.86 -39.47 15.09
C ALA A 474 -34.11 -39.94 16.35
N ALA A 475 -33.68 -41.20 16.38
CA ALA A 475 -32.86 -41.74 17.48
C ALA A 475 -31.46 -41.10 17.54
N LEU A 476 -30.80 -40.88 16.39
CA LEU A 476 -29.51 -40.18 16.34
C LEU A 476 -29.60 -38.73 16.81
N VAL A 477 -30.67 -38.02 16.39
CA VAL A 477 -30.89 -36.64 16.83
C VAL A 477 -31.22 -36.59 18.32
N ALA A 478 -32.05 -37.51 18.83
CA ALA A 478 -32.33 -37.60 20.26
C ALA A 478 -31.07 -37.89 21.10
N ASP A 479 -30.19 -38.80 20.64
CA ASP A 479 -28.91 -39.06 21.30
C ASP A 479 -28.00 -37.81 21.32
N ALA A 480 -27.93 -37.07 20.20
CA ALA A 480 -27.17 -35.82 20.13
C ALA A 480 -27.75 -34.73 21.07
N LEU A 481 -29.08 -34.62 21.16
CA LEU A 481 -29.75 -33.67 22.05
C LEU A 481 -29.60 -34.04 23.53
N ASN A 482 -29.68 -35.33 23.87
CA ASN A 482 -29.42 -35.81 25.22
C ASN A 482 -27.97 -35.51 25.65
N LYS A 483 -26.99 -35.66 24.74
CA LYS A 483 -25.60 -35.25 25.00
C LYS A 483 -25.45 -33.73 25.19
N ALA A 484 -26.31 -32.95 24.54
CA ALA A 484 -26.45 -31.52 24.76
C ALA A 484 -27.34 -31.15 25.97
N GLY A 485 -27.83 -32.15 26.71
CA GLY A 485 -28.68 -32.05 27.90
C GLY A 485 -30.11 -31.55 27.63
N LEU A 486 -30.66 -31.85 26.45
CA LEU A 486 -32.05 -31.62 26.06
C LEU A 486 -32.77 -32.96 25.87
N ASP A 487 -33.51 -33.40 26.89
CA ASP A 487 -34.16 -34.71 26.90
C ASP A 487 -35.48 -34.71 26.12
N GLY A 488 -35.48 -35.24 24.89
CA GLY A 488 -36.69 -35.43 24.12
C GLY A 488 -36.48 -35.55 22.61
N THR A 489 -37.59 -35.66 21.87
CA THR A 489 -37.57 -35.77 20.40
C THR A 489 -38.31 -34.58 19.78
N PRO A 490 -37.61 -33.52 19.38
CA PRO A 490 -38.23 -32.36 18.74
C PRO A 490 -38.79 -32.71 17.37
N ARG A 491 -39.67 -31.85 16.84
CA ARG A 491 -40.28 -32.01 15.51
C ARG A 491 -39.23 -32.21 14.43
N VAL A 492 -38.15 -31.43 14.44
CA VAL A 492 -37.05 -31.49 13.45
C VAL A 492 -36.40 -32.87 13.36
N ALA A 493 -36.33 -33.62 14.47
CA ALA A 493 -35.75 -34.96 14.51
C ALA A 493 -36.58 -35.99 13.71
N THR A 494 -37.86 -35.70 13.51
CA THR A 494 -38.82 -36.60 12.84
C THR A 494 -39.20 -36.13 11.43
N MET A 495 -38.63 -35.01 10.98
CA MET A 495 -38.86 -34.48 9.64
C MET A 495 -38.02 -35.20 8.59
N THR A 496 -38.54 -35.25 7.37
CA THR A 496 -37.84 -35.83 6.21
C THR A 496 -37.33 -34.72 5.33
N PHE A 497 -36.01 -34.64 5.19
CA PHE A 497 -35.32 -33.60 4.42
C PHE A 497 -35.00 -34.11 3.03
N ALA A 498 -35.20 -33.27 2.01
CA ALA A 498 -34.70 -33.54 0.68
C ALA A 498 -33.18 -33.76 0.72
N LYS A 499 -32.69 -34.73 -0.07
CA LYS A 499 -31.25 -35.05 -0.17
C LYS A 499 -30.45 -33.84 -0.66
N ASP A 500 -30.96 -33.18 -1.69
CA ASP A 500 -30.29 -32.07 -2.35
C ASP A 500 -30.89 -30.74 -1.88
N ALA A 501 -30.04 -29.72 -1.75
CA ALA A 501 -30.46 -28.34 -1.54
C ALA A 501 -30.24 -27.54 -2.83
N ARG A 502 -31.25 -26.79 -3.25
CA ARG A 502 -31.22 -26.00 -4.49
C ARG A 502 -30.71 -24.59 -4.18
N ARG A 503 -29.81 -24.06 -5.01
CA ARG A 503 -29.36 -22.67 -4.90
C ARG A 503 -30.54 -21.74 -5.13
N ILE A 504 -30.65 -20.72 -4.28
CA ILE A 504 -31.62 -19.66 -4.48
C ILE A 504 -31.07 -18.73 -5.58
N ASN A 505 -31.64 -18.82 -6.78
CA ASN A 505 -31.24 -18.00 -7.93
C ASN A 505 -31.93 -16.62 -7.90
N ARG A 506 -31.69 -15.84 -6.84
CA ARG A 506 -32.15 -14.45 -6.74
C ARG A 506 -31.14 -13.60 -5.97
N PRO A 507 -31.12 -12.28 -6.14
CA PRO A 507 -30.25 -11.40 -5.36
C PRO A 507 -30.58 -11.45 -3.86
N LEU A 508 -29.57 -11.24 -3.01
CA LEU A 508 -29.75 -11.26 -1.57
C LEU A 508 -30.55 -10.02 -1.10
N VAL A 509 -30.15 -8.83 -1.53
CA VAL A 509 -30.78 -7.55 -1.13
C VAL A 509 -31.37 -6.76 -2.30
N THR A 510 -30.63 -6.59 -3.39
CA THR A 510 -31.10 -5.88 -4.58
C THR A 510 -30.46 -6.46 -5.85
N ALA A 511 -31.11 -6.27 -7.00
CA ALA A 511 -30.54 -6.62 -8.31
C ALA A 511 -29.58 -5.52 -8.84
N ASP A 512 -29.69 -4.30 -8.31
CA ASP A 512 -28.81 -3.19 -8.65
C ASP A 512 -27.41 -3.40 -8.04
N PRO A 513 -26.35 -2.76 -8.59
CA PRO A 513 -25.05 -2.74 -7.94
C PRO A 513 -25.14 -2.23 -6.50
N LEU A 514 -24.46 -2.93 -5.57
CA LEU A 514 -24.43 -2.53 -4.16
C LEU A 514 -23.77 -1.16 -3.99
N SER A 515 -24.35 -0.33 -3.13
CA SER A 515 -23.87 1.02 -2.81
C SER A 515 -23.52 1.13 -1.34
N GLU A 516 -22.40 1.78 -1.06
CA GLU A 516 -21.96 2.10 0.30
C GLU A 516 -22.69 3.32 0.90
N ASP A 517 -23.38 4.10 0.07
CA ASP A 517 -23.97 5.38 0.49
C ASP A 517 -25.46 5.51 0.17
N GLN A 518 -25.98 4.77 -0.82
CA GLN A 518 -27.38 4.86 -1.22
C GLN A 518 -28.23 3.72 -0.64
N PRO A 519 -29.42 4.03 -0.08
CA PRO A 519 -30.36 3.01 0.37
C PRO A 519 -31.06 2.33 -0.82
N LEU A 520 -32.04 1.47 -0.54
CA LEU A 520 -32.85 0.80 -1.56
C LEU A 520 -33.62 1.83 -2.41
N ALA A 521 -33.44 1.80 -3.74
CA ALA A 521 -34.20 2.65 -4.66
C ALA A 521 -35.70 2.31 -4.66
N ASP A 522 -36.02 1.01 -4.69
CA ASP A 522 -37.36 0.48 -4.42
C ASP A 522 -37.39 -0.07 -2.99
N ASN A 523 -37.73 0.81 -2.05
CA ASN A 523 -37.58 0.56 -0.62
C ASN A 523 -38.72 -0.32 -0.06
N TYR A 524 -38.63 -1.62 -0.32
CA TYR A 524 -39.56 -2.60 0.19
C TYR A 524 -39.53 -2.75 1.73
N ILE A 525 -38.48 -2.26 2.41
CA ILE A 525 -38.41 -2.26 3.88
C ILE A 525 -39.42 -1.23 4.42
N ALA A 526 -39.44 -0.03 3.86
CA ALA A 526 -40.42 1.00 4.16
C ALA A 526 -41.86 0.55 3.78
N GLU A 527 -42.02 -0.15 2.65
CA GLU A 527 -43.31 -0.75 2.23
C GLU A 527 -43.86 -1.70 3.30
N ILE A 528 -43.01 -2.59 3.85
CA ILE A 528 -43.41 -3.52 4.91
C ILE A 528 -43.66 -2.77 6.22
N GLY A 529 -42.79 -1.83 6.59
CA GLY A 529 -42.89 -1.08 7.85
C GLY A 529 -44.09 -0.13 7.95
N SER A 530 -44.59 0.36 6.81
CA SER A 530 -45.74 1.28 6.74
C SER A 530 -47.08 0.61 6.45
N ALA A 531 -47.11 -0.72 6.34
CA ALA A 531 -48.33 -1.45 6.02
C ALA A 531 -49.40 -1.29 7.12
N GLN A 532 -50.59 -0.82 6.73
CA GLN A 532 -51.70 -0.59 7.65
C GLN A 532 -52.62 -1.80 7.86
N SER A 533 -52.42 -2.87 7.09
CA SER A 533 -53.16 -4.12 7.23
C SER A 533 -52.32 -5.31 6.77
N ILE A 534 -52.64 -6.49 7.32
CA ILE A 534 -51.97 -7.73 6.92
C ILE A 534 -52.23 -8.07 5.44
N ASP A 535 -53.38 -7.68 4.88
CA ASP A 535 -53.68 -7.94 3.46
C ASP A 535 -52.78 -7.16 2.50
N LEU A 536 -52.21 -6.02 2.93
CA LEU A 536 -51.18 -5.31 2.16
C LEU A 536 -49.84 -6.06 2.18
N LEU A 537 -49.51 -6.70 3.30
CA LEU A 537 -48.30 -7.51 3.43
C LEU A 537 -48.43 -8.86 2.71
N ASP A 538 -49.61 -9.50 2.79
CA ASP A 538 -49.89 -10.81 2.21
C ASP A 538 -51.18 -10.85 1.39
N PRO A 539 -51.18 -10.25 0.18
CA PRO A 539 -52.37 -10.21 -0.65
C PRO A 539 -52.83 -11.64 -1.02
N PRO A 540 -54.15 -11.87 -1.19
CA PRO A 540 -54.69 -13.21 -1.49
C PRO A 540 -54.14 -13.82 -2.79
N VAL A 541 -53.78 -12.97 -3.76
CA VAL A 541 -53.19 -13.35 -5.04
C VAL A 541 -51.85 -12.64 -5.18
N PRO A 542 -50.72 -13.36 -5.03
CA PRO A 542 -49.39 -12.77 -5.23
C PRO A 542 -49.19 -12.32 -6.68
N SER A 543 -48.57 -11.17 -6.88
CA SER A 543 -48.20 -10.71 -8.22
C SER A 543 -46.89 -11.39 -8.68
N PRO A 544 -46.67 -11.55 -9.99
CA PRO A 544 -45.38 -12.02 -10.51
C PRO A 544 -44.19 -11.18 -10.04
N VAL A 545 -44.41 -9.87 -9.85
CA VAL A 545 -43.41 -8.92 -9.32
C VAL A 545 -43.01 -9.28 -7.89
N MET A 546 -43.96 -9.65 -7.02
CA MET A 546 -43.67 -10.10 -5.66
C MET A 546 -42.80 -11.36 -5.62
N HIS A 547 -42.93 -12.26 -6.60
CA HIS A 547 -42.12 -13.48 -6.67
C HIS A 547 -40.69 -13.24 -7.14
N ALA A 548 -40.46 -12.15 -7.88
CA ALA A 548 -39.14 -11.77 -8.37
C ALA A 548 -38.33 -10.94 -7.35
N ARG A 549 -38.92 -10.59 -6.20
CA ARG A 549 -38.26 -9.78 -5.17
C ARG A 549 -37.03 -10.50 -4.55
N PRO A 550 -36.04 -9.73 -4.04
CA PRO A 550 -34.84 -10.27 -3.40
C PRO A 550 -35.12 -11.13 -2.16
N LEU A 551 -34.12 -11.89 -1.69
CA LEU A 551 -34.26 -12.77 -0.53
C LEU A 551 -34.63 -12.00 0.75
N LEU A 552 -34.01 -10.84 0.99
CA LEU A 552 -34.28 -10.02 2.17
C LEU A 552 -35.76 -9.60 2.27
N TYR A 553 -36.39 -9.22 1.15
CA TYR A 553 -37.82 -8.91 1.11
C TYR A 553 -38.66 -10.07 1.65
N HIS A 554 -38.40 -11.29 1.16
CA HIS A 554 -39.16 -12.46 1.60
C HIS A 554 -38.94 -12.80 3.07
N LEU A 555 -37.71 -12.65 3.56
CA LEU A 555 -37.39 -12.89 4.97
C LEU A 555 -38.05 -11.86 5.88
N LEU A 556 -37.98 -10.57 5.55
CA LEU A 556 -38.61 -9.51 6.34
C LEU A 556 -40.14 -9.62 6.32
N LYS A 557 -40.74 -9.83 5.13
CA LYS A 557 -42.18 -10.07 5.01
C LYS A 557 -42.61 -11.29 5.84
N HIS A 558 -41.88 -12.40 5.72
CA HIS A 558 -42.20 -13.61 6.48
C HIS A 558 -42.00 -13.40 7.99
N GLY A 559 -40.92 -12.73 8.39
CA GLY A 559 -40.63 -12.37 9.78
C GLY A 559 -41.74 -11.53 10.41
N ALA A 560 -42.21 -10.50 9.71
CA ALA A 560 -43.33 -9.68 10.14
C ALA A 560 -44.60 -10.52 10.33
N LEU A 561 -44.98 -11.32 9.33
CA LEU A 561 -46.16 -12.19 9.40
C LEU A 561 -46.06 -13.24 10.52
N VAL A 562 -44.88 -13.77 10.81
CA VAL A 562 -44.67 -14.73 11.90
C VAL A 562 -44.78 -14.03 13.27
N GLU A 563 -44.13 -12.88 13.44
CA GLU A 563 -44.20 -12.12 14.71
C GLU A 563 -45.64 -11.70 15.01
N TYR A 564 -46.35 -11.14 14.02
CA TYR A 564 -47.74 -10.73 14.18
C TYR A 564 -48.65 -11.92 14.51
N GLY A 565 -48.35 -13.10 13.97
CA GLY A 565 -49.11 -14.32 14.21
C GLY A 565 -48.91 -14.83 15.62
N ARG A 566 -47.67 -14.79 16.10
CA ARG A 566 -47.32 -15.11 17.48
C ARG A 566 -48.06 -14.21 18.47
N ILE A 567 -48.06 -12.89 18.21
CA ILE A 567 -48.76 -11.92 19.06
C ILE A 567 -50.28 -12.10 18.99
N ALA A 568 -50.84 -12.32 17.80
CA ALA A 568 -52.27 -12.58 17.63
C ALA A 568 -52.75 -13.80 18.43
N VAL A 569 -51.96 -14.90 18.43
CA VAL A 569 -52.25 -16.09 19.23
C VAL A 569 -52.15 -15.80 20.73
N GLY A 570 -51.20 -14.97 21.16
CA GLY A 570 -51.05 -14.59 22.58
C GLY A 570 -52.17 -13.70 23.11
N LEU A 571 -52.79 -12.89 22.26
CA LEU A 571 -53.87 -11.97 22.63
C LEU A 571 -55.28 -12.59 22.56
N ASP A 572 -55.43 -13.71 21.84
CA ASP A 572 -56.70 -14.43 21.71
C ASP A 572 -56.95 -15.30 22.94
N PRO A 573 -57.93 -14.98 23.81
CA PRO A 573 -58.21 -15.76 25.02
C PRO A 573 -58.77 -17.15 24.71
N ALA A 574 -59.24 -17.40 23.49
CA ALA A 574 -59.69 -18.72 23.04
C ALA A 574 -58.55 -19.60 22.49
N ALA A 575 -57.36 -19.04 22.30
CA ALA A 575 -56.21 -19.77 21.80
C ALA A 575 -55.63 -20.71 22.86
N THR A 576 -55.23 -21.90 22.42
CA THR A 576 -54.56 -22.91 23.24
C THR A 576 -53.07 -22.96 22.93
N ASP A 577 -52.25 -23.58 23.80
CA ASP A 577 -50.83 -23.82 23.48
C ASP A 577 -50.62 -24.61 22.19
N ALA A 578 -51.59 -25.43 21.83
CA ALA A 578 -51.54 -26.20 20.59
C ALA A 578 -51.81 -25.36 19.33
N ASP A 579 -52.28 -24.12 19.48
CA ASP A 579 -52.42 -23.12 18.41
C ASP A 579 -51.14 -22.33 18.13
N ARG A 580 -50.18 -22.34 19.07
CA ARG A 580 -48.85 -21.73 18.89
C ARG A 580 -47.97 -22.54 17.94
N ARG A 581 -48.25 -23.83 17.78
CA ARG A 581 -47.49 -24.74 16.92
C ARG A 581 -48.19 -24.93 15.57
N GLU A 582 -47.44 -24.77 14.49
CA GLU A 582 -47.92 -25.09 13.14
C GLU A 582 -48.30 -26.56 13.02
N VAL A 583 -49.41 -26.81 12.32
CA VAL A 583 -49.99 -28.14 12.17
C VAL A 583 -49.90 -28.62 10.73
N GLU A 584 -49.58 -29.90 10.57
CA GLU A 584 -49.59 -30.57 9.27
C GLU A 584 -51.01 -31.02 8.92
N LEU A 585 -51.28 -31.14 7.61
CA LEU A 585 -52.59 -31.57 7.10
C LEU A 585 -53.72 -30.68 7.68
N PHE A 586 -53.49 -29.37 7.69
CA PHE A 586 -54.44 -28.36 8.17
C PHE A 586 -55.79 -28.49 7.48
N HIS A 587 -56.88 -28.51 8.27
CA HIS A 587 -58.26 -28.75 7.80
C HIS A 587 -58.47 -30.12 7.12
N ILE A 588 -57.53 -31.06 7.28
CA ILE A 588 -57.63 -32.43 6.75
C ILE A 588 -57.55 -33.44 7.90
N ALA A 589 -56.59 -33.28 8.83
CA ALA A 589 -56.38 -34.22 9.94
C ALA A 589 -57.32 -33.97 11.13
N PRO A 590 -57.74 -35.02 11.86
CA PRO A 590 -58.48 -34.88 13.13
C PRO A 590 -57.76 -33.95 14.12
N GLY A 591 -58.51 -33.05 14.76
CA GLY A 591 -57.94 -32.02 15.65
C GLY A 591 -57.45 -30.75 14.96
N THR A 592 -57.49 -30.68 13.62
CA THR A 592 -57.18 -29.45 12.86
C THR A 592 -58.39 -28.79 12.20
N LEU A 593 -59.53 -29.49 12.09
CA LEU A 593 -60.71 -29.05 11.32
C LEU A 593 -61.29 -27.69 11.75
N ASN A 594 -61.24 -27.39 13.05
CA ASN A 594 -61.79 -26.14 13.60
C ASN A 594 -60.70 -25.10 13.93
N ARG A 595 -59.43 -25.37 13.58
CA ARG A 595 -58.35 -24.43 13.85
C ARG A 595 -58.41 -23.26 12.89
N LEU A 596 -58.20 -22.05 13.41
CA LEU A 596 -58.02 -20.87 12.58
C LEU A 596 -56.59 -20.83 12.04
N SER A 597 -56.45 -20.64 10.73
CA SER A 597 -55.17 -20.31 10.12
C SER A 597 -54.70 -18.93 10.62
N PRO A 598 -53.40 -18.60 10.55
CA PRO A 598 -52.92 -17.26 10.89
C PRO A 598 -53.74 -16.16 10.18
N ARG A 599 -54.01 -16.34 8.88
CA ARG A 599 -54.83 -15.41 8.09
C ARG A 599 -56.26 -15.27 8.60
N GLN A 600 -56.89 -16.38 8.98
CA GLN A 600 -58.24 -16.35 9.55
C GLN A 600 -58.28 -15.65 10.92
N ARG A 601 -57.22 -15.78 11.74
CA ARG A 601 -57.11 -15.04 13.01
C ARG A 601 -56.97 -13.54 12.78
N TYR A 602 -56.15 -13.13 11.80
CA TYR A 602 -56.01 -11.70 11.49
C TYR A 602 -57.32 -11.05 11.02
N ALA A 603 -58.14 -11.81 10.30
CA ALA A 603 -59.45 -11.35 9.84
C ALA A 603 -60.51 -11.33 10.95
N ALA A 604 -60.34 -12.11 12.02
CA ALA A 604 -61.29 -12.19 13.12
C ALA A 604 -61.15 -10.98 14.06
N PRO A 605 -62.24 -10.27 14.41
CA PRO A 605 -62.19 -9.26 15.46
C PRO A 605 -62.14 -9.92 16.85
N LEU A 606 -61.43 -9.29 17.79
CA LEU A 606 -61.49 -9.62 19.23
C LEU A 606 -62.25 -8.49 19.93
N PRO A 607 -63.57 -8.58 20.14
CA PRO A 607 -64.40 -7.44 20.57
C PRO A 607 -63.93 -6.77 21.86
N SER A 608 -63.31 -7.52 22.77
CA SER A 608 -62.75 -7.03 24.03
C SER A 608 -61.52 -6.14 23.87
N LEU A 609 -60.87 -6.14 22.71
CA LEU A 609 -59.59 -5.47 22.44
C LEU A 609 -59.64 -4.55 21.23
N THR A 610 -60.32 -4.97 20.15
CA THR A 610 -60.28 -4.30 18.84
C THR A 610 -61.47 -3.40 18.56
N ASN A 611 -62.46 -3.32 19.46
CA ASN A 611 -63.72 -2.59 19.25
C ASN A 611 -64.41 -2.93 17.92
N GLY A 612 -64.30 -4.19 17.48
CA GLY A 612 -64.92 -4.69 16.25
C GLY A 612 -64.06 -4.60 14.98
N ALA A 613 -62.89 -3.97 15.02
CA ALA A 613 -61.94 -4.00 13.91
C ALA A 613 -61.28 -5.39 13.76
N PRO A 614 -60.89 -5.80 12.53
CA PRO A 614 -60.07 -6.99 12.33
C PRO A 614 -58.77 -6.91 13.13
N LEU A 615 -58.37 -8.01 13.77
CA LEU A 615 -57.17 -8.05 14.63
C LEU A 615 -55.90 -7.64 13.86
N GLY A 616 -55.77 -8.03 12.59
CA GLY A 616 -54.62 -7.68 11.76
C GLY A 616 -54.47 -6.17 11.52
N THR A 617 -55.57 -5.45 11.32
CA THR A 617 -55.55 -3.98 11.21
C THR A 617 -55.19 -3.35 12.55
N TRP A 618 -55.80 -3.83 13.64
CA TRP A 618 -55.56 -3.31 14.99
C TRP A 618 -54.10 -3.49 15.47
N LEU A 619 -53.46 -4.61 15.09
CA LEU A 619 -52.05 -4.88 15.42
C LEU A 619 -51.10 -3.87 14.76
N LEU A 620 -51.42 -3.42 13.54
CA LEU A 620 -50.58 -2.52 12.74
C LEU A 620 -50.90 -1.03 12.98
N THR A 621 -52.09 -0.71 13.49
CA THR A 621 -52.44 0.65 13.93
C THR A 621 -52.01 0.86 15.39
N LEU A 622 -50.72 1.13 15.59
CA LEU A 622 -50.15 1.39 16.91
C LEU A 622 -50.60 2.77 17.45
N PRO A 623 -50.88 2.89 18.76
CA PRO A 623 -51.15 4.15 19.41
C PRO A 623 -49.87 5.00 19.49
N GLU A 624 -50.02 6.32 19.62
CA GLU A 624 -48.87 7.22 19.76
C GLU A 624 -48.10 6.98 21.07
N GLN A 625 -48.81 6.71 22.18
CA GLN A 625 -48.21 6.49 23.49
C GLN A 625 -47.91 4.98 23.72
N PRO A 626 -46.68 4.59 24.12
CA PRO A 626 -46.30 3.19 24.34
C PRO A 626 -47.05 2.49 25.47
N GLU A 627 -47.48 3.24 26.48
CA GLU A 627 -48.24 2.72 27.62
C GLU A 627 -49.64 2.19 27.26
N ASP A 628 -50.17 2.59 26.10
CA ASP A 628 -51.47 2.15 25.57
C ASP A 628 -51.37 0.91 24.64
N ASP A 629 -50.20 0.28 24.56
CA ASP A 629 -49.92 -0.76 23.57
C ASP A 629 -50.68 -2.07 23.78
N ASN A 630 -51.22 -2.34 24.98
CA ASN A 630 -52.02 -3.53 25.27
C ASN A 630 -51.38 -4.84 24.76
N GLY A 631 -50.07 -5.01 24.96
CA GLY A 631 -49.31 -6.20 24.54
C GLY A 631 -48.70 -6.14 23.13
N ARG A 632 -48.80 -5.02 22.41
CA ARG A 632 -48.21 -4.80 21.07
C ARG A 632 -46.74 -4.37 21.07
N GLY A 633 -46.08 -4.28 22.23
CA GLY A 633 -44.67 -3.89 22.34
C GLY A 633 -43.71 -4.64 21.38
N PRO A 634 -43.84 -5.96 21.18
CA PRO A 634 -43.02 -6.68 20.21
C PRO A 634 -43.25 -6.25 18.76
N VAL A 635 -44.48 -5.92 18.38
CA VAL A 635 -44.82 -5.36 17.06
C VAL A 635 -44.15 -4.00 16.89
N ARG A 636 -44.24 -3.13 17.91
CA ARG A 636 -43.56 -1.82 17.92
C ARG A 636 -42.05 -1.98 17.77
N ALA A 637 -41.43 -2.91 18.50
CA ALA A 637 -39.99 -3.17 18.40
C ALA A 637 -39.58 -3.69 17.02
N HIS A 638 -40.41 -4.53 16.40
CA HIS A 638 -40.18 -5.01 15.03
C HIS A 638 -40.29 -3.88 14.00
N LEU A 639 -41.33 -3.02 14.10
CA LEU A 639 -41.49 -1.86 13.21
C LEU A 639 -40.36 -0.83 13.39
N ALA A 640 -39.92 -0.60 14.63
CA ALA A 640 -38.76 0.26 14.90
C ALA A 640 -37.48 -0.28 14.25
N ALA A 641 -37.27 -1.59 14.28
CA ALA A 641 -36.14 -2.22 13.59
C ALA A 641 -36.21 -2.03 12.07
N LEU A 642 -37.39 -2.15 11.45
CA LEU A 642 -37.55 -1.86 10.02
C LEU A 642 -37.27 -0.39 9.69
N ALA A 643 -37.73 0.55 10.53
CA ALA A 643 -37.45 1.98 10.38
C ALA A 643 -35.94 2.29 10.48
N THR A 644 -35.20 1.61 11.37
CA THR A 644 -33.73 1.74 11.42
C THR A 644 -33.06 1.24 10.14
N LEU A 645 -33.62 0.20 9.50
CA LEU A 645 -33.02 -0.46 8.33
C LEU A 645 -33.38 0.20 7.00
N GLU A 646 -34.49 0.94 6.90
CA GLU A 646 -34.99 1.45 5.62
C GLU A 646 -34.01 2.42 4.92
N ASN A 647 -33.21 3.17 5.69
CA ASN A 647 -32.26 4.16 5.18
C ASN A 647 -30.81 3.65 5.16
N VAL A 648 -30.59 2.35 5.40
CA VAL A 648 -29.27 1.75 5.40
C VAL A 648 -28.79 1.51 3.95
N PRO A 649 -27.52 1.82 3.63
CA PRO A 649 -26.98 1.55 2.30
C PRO A 649 -27.08 0.08 1.89
N THR A 650 -27.28 -0.19 0.60
CA THR A 650 -27.54 -1.56 0.12
C THR A 650 -26.38 -2.53 0.35
N ALA A 651 -25.12 -2.06 0.29
CA ALA A 651 -23.96 -2.87 0.63
C ALA A 651 -23.93 -3.28 2.11
N GLU A 652 -24.29 -2.35 3.01
CA GLU A 652 -24.39 -2.64 4.44
C GLU A 652 -25.57 -3.57 4.75
N LEU A 653 -26.73 -3.40 4.10
CA LEU A 653 -27.86 -4.31 4.23
C LEU A 653 -27.50 -5.75 3.86
N GLU A 654 -26.68 -5.96 2.81
CA GLU A 654 -26.25 -7.30 2.41
C GLU A 654 -25.30 -7.92 3.45
N ARG A 655 -24.36 -7.14 3.98
CA ARG A 655 -23.50 -7.57 5.10
C ARG A 655 -24.34 -7.93 6.33
N LEU A 656 -25.28 -7.07 6.73
CA LEU A 656 -26.19 -7.29 7.85
C LEU A 656 -27.00 -8.59 7.69
N LEU A 657 -27.62 -8.80 6.52
CA LEU A 657 -28.37 -10.02 6.23
C LEU A 657 -27.48 -11.26 6.35
N THR A 658 -26.34 -11.26 5.66
CA THR A 658 -25.47 -12.44 5.57
C THR A 658 -24.86 -12.78 6.93
N GLU A 659 -24.36 -11.78 7.66
CA GLU A 659 -23.89 -11.93 9.03
C GLU A 659 -24.97 -12.47 9.98
N THR A 660 -26.22 -11.98 9.90
CA THR A 660 -27.32 -12.47 10.73
C THR A 660 -27.68 -13.94 10.40
N LEU A 661 -27.66 -14.34 9.13
CA LEU A 661 -27.86 -15.74 8.74
C LEU A 661 -26.71 -16.65 9.20
N ASP A 662 -25.48 -16.14 9.17
CA ASP A 662 -24.28 -16.86 9.57
C ASP A 662 -24.27 -17.17 11.07
N VAL A 663 -24.64 -16.20 11.93
CA VAL A 663 -24.77 -16.42 13.38
C VAL A 663 -25.92 -17.35 13.75
N CYS A 664 -26.91 -17.53 12.86
CA CYS A 664 -27.99 -18.50 13.02
C CYS A 664 -27.62 -19.90 12.52
N SER A 665 -26.49 -20.06 11.81
CA SER A 665 -26.13 -21.33 11.16
C SER A 665 -24.82 -21.92 11.67
N HIS A 666 -23.72 -21.18 11.60
CA HIS A 666 -22.38 -21.73 11.84
C HIS A 666 -21.44 -20.81 12.61
N ARG A 667 -21.74 -19.51 12.75
CA ARG A 667 -20.91 -18.54 13.49
C ARG A 667 -21.15 -18.56 15.00
N LEU A 668 -20.79 -19.68 15.59
CA LEU A 668 -20.84 -19.89 17.03
C LEU A 668 -19.75 -19.08 17.79
N ASP A 669 -18.72 -18.59 17.10
CA ASP A 669 -17.75 -17.63 17.62
C ASP A 669 -18.42 -16.33 18.12
N ALA A 670 -19.42 -15.84 17.38
CA ALA A 670 -20.22 -14.67 17.78
C ALA A 670 -21.01 -14.94 19.06
N TRP A 671 -21.53 -16.16 19.23
CA TRP A 671 -22.22 -16.57 20.46
C TRP A 671 -21.28 -16.63 21.66
N ASN A 672 -20.07 -17.17 21.50
CA ASN A 672 -19.08 -17.18 22.58
C ASN A 672 -18.67 -15.75 22.97
N THR A 673 -18.40 -14.90 21.97
CA THR A 673 -18.03 -13.49 22.17
C THR A 673 -19.17 -12.70 22.83
N SER A 674 -20.43 -13.03 22.53
CA SER A 674 -21.60 -12.35 23.11
C SER A 674 -21.68 -12.48 24.64
N LEU A 675 -21.13 -13.54 25.22
CA LEU A 675 -21.06 -13.70 26.68
C LEU A 675 -20.07 -12.72 27.30
N ALA A 676 -18.93 -12.50 26.64
CA ALA A 676 -17.97 -11.50 27.05
C ALA A 676 -18.52 -10.07 26.87
N ALA A 677 -19.25 -9.82 25.77
CA ALA A 677 -19.91 -8.54 25.53
C ALA A 677 -21.00 -8.25 26.58
N TRP A 678 -21.80 -9.25 26.95
CA TRP A 678 -22.79 -9.14 28.03
C TRP A 678 -22.14 -8.80 29.37
N ARG A 679 -21.07 -9.52 29.75
CA ARG A 679 -20.36 -9.25 31.01
C ARG A 679 -19.71 -7.87 31.01
N LEU A 680 -19.18 -7.43 29.87
CA LEU A 680 -18.64 -6.08 29.72
C LEU A 680 -19.72 -5.02 29.90
N ASP A 681 -20.89 -5.19 29.29
CA ASP A 681 -22.02 -4.26 29.43
C ASP A 681 -22.54 -4.18 30.88
N GLU A 682 -22.62 -5.32 31.56
CA GLU A 682 -22.95 -5.39 32.98
C GLU A 682 -21.94 -4.62 33.84
N ARG A 683 -20.63 -4.92 33.70
CA ARG A 683 -19.57 -4.21 34.44
C ARG A 683 -19.56 -2.71 34.18
N ARG A 684 -19.82 -2.29 32.94
CA ARG A 684 -19.90 -0.87 32.57
C ARG A 684 -21.17 -0.18 33.02
N SER A 685 -22.22 -0.94 33.34
CA SER A 685 -23.44 -0.39 33.93
C SER A 685 -23.23 -0.06 35.41
N ASP A 686 -22.42 -0.86 36.12
CA ASP A 686 -22.04 -0.61 37.52
C ASP A 686 -20.90 0.41 37.64
N ASN A 687 -19.92 0.35 36.73
CA ASN A 687 -18.74 1.21 36.70
C ASN A 687 -18.47 1.75 35.29
N ALA A 688 -18.98 2.96 35.03
CA ALA A 688 -18.90 3.57 33.69
C ALA A 688 -17.46 3.80 33.21
N THR A 689 -16.54 4.16 34.11
CA THR A 689 -15.15 4.53 33.81
C THR A 689 -14.14 3.63 34.54
N GLY A 690 -12.87 3.70 34.13
CA GLY A 690 -11.76 2.93 34.70
C GLY A 690 -11.38 1.71 33.85
N VAL A 691 -10.08 1.47 33.69
CA VAL A 691 -9.55 0.35 32.88
C VAL A 691 -8.11 0.05 33.30
N TYR A 692 -7.68 -1.20 33.19
CA TYR A 692 -6.26 -1.56 33.32
C TYR A 692 -5.62 -1.73 31.94
N LEU A 693 -4.30 -1.57 31.86
CA LEU A 693 -3.55 -1.73 30.61
C LEU A 693 -2.74 -3.03 30.64
N GLY A 694 -2.62 -3.67 29.48
CA GLY A 694 -1.71 -4.78 29.29
C GLY A 694 -1.42 -4.99 27.82
N ALA A 695 -0.70 -6.05 27.51
CA ALA A 695 -0.38 -6.39 26.14
C ALA A 695 -0.29 -7.90 25.94
N TYR A 696 -0.49 -8.37 24.71
CA TYR A 696 -0.48 -9.78 24.40
C TYR A 696 -0.06 -10.10 22.96
N ALA A 697 0.44 -11.32 22.79
CA ALA A 697 0.68 -11.98 21.54
C ALA A 697 0.59 -13.49 21.72
N PHE A 698 0.36 -14.22 20.64
CA PHE A 698 0.51 -15.67 20.66
C PHE A 698 0.96 -16.18 19.29
N VAL A 699 1.57 -17.37 19.30
CA VAL A 699 1.90 -18.13 18.11
C VAL A 699 1.44 -19.57 18.30
N GLU A 700 0.84 -20.15 17.26
CA GLU A 700 0.38 -21.54 17.27
C GLU A 700 1.33 -22.43 16.47
N ASN A 701 1.36 -23.72 16.81
CA ASN A 701 2.16 -24.75 16.16
C ASN A 701 3.65 -24.37 16.05
N LEU A 702 4.20 -23.74 17.09
CA LEU A 702 5.60 -23.36 17.15
C LEU A 702 6.47 -24.63 17.18
N ARG A 703 7.28 -24.83 16.16
CA ARG A 703 8.18 -25.99 16.02
C ARG A 703 9.57 -25.52 15.62
N ARG A 704 10.59 -26.26 16.06
CA ARG A 704 11.97 -26.03 15.60
C ARG A 704 12.07 -26.39 14.12
N ARG A 705 12.65 -25.48 13.33
CA ARG A 705 12.94 -25.73 11.91
C ARG A 705 14.10 -26.72 11.77
N THR A 706 13.84 -27.93 11.28
CA THR A 706 14.84 -29.00 11.10
C THR A 706 15.28 -29.20 9.64
N ALA A 707 14.48 -28.75 8.66
CA ALA A 707 14.82 -28.77 7.24
C ALA A 707 14.39 -27.45 6.55
N PRO A 708 15.07 -27.01 5.46
CA PRO A 708 14.53 -25.97 4.58
C PRO A 708 13.24 -26.51 3.93
N LEU A 709 12.21 -25.67 3.80
CA LEU A 709 11.02 -26.01 3.01
C LEU A 709 11.47 -26.41 1.59
N PRO A 710 10.86 -27.43 0.95
CA PRO A 710 10.95 -27.59 -0.49
C PRO A 710 10.46 -26.28 -1.14
N GLY A 711 11.37 -25.48 -1.71
CA GLY A 711 11.10 -24.13 -2.23
C GLY A 711 11.86 -22.97 -1.56
N THR A 712 12.48 -23.18 -0.38
CA THR A 712 13.34 -22.16 0.27
C THR A 712 14.81 -22.21 -0.16
N ALA A 713 15.17 -23.00 -1.19
CA ALA A 713 16.53 -23.04 -1.74
C ALA A 713 16.96 -21.74 -2.47
N GLY A 714 16.26 -20.62 -2.28
CA GLY A 714 16.52 -19.36 -2.98
C GLY A 714 16.74 -18.15 -2.07
N GLY A 715 17.22 -18.38 -0.83
CA GLY A 715 17.76 -17.33 0.05
C GLY A 715 16.75 -16.32 0.60
N PHE A 716 17.28 -15.30 1.31
CA PHE A 716 16.57 -14.10 1.73
C PHE A 716 16.68 -13.04 0.63
N ILE A 717 15.60 -12.32 0.34
CA ILE A 717 15.63 -11.15 -0.55
C ILE A 717 15.63 -9.91 0.34
N HIS A 718 16.73 -9.17 0.36
CA HIS A 718 16.76 -7.82 0.92
C HIS A 718 16.10 -6.88 -0.09
N ALA A 719 15.04 -6.21 0.35
CA ALA A 719 14.28 -5.29 -0.49
C ALA A 719 14.05 -3.97 0.26
N PRO A 720 14.05 -2.83 -0.44
CA PRO A 720 13.92 -1.51 0.17
C PRO A 720 12.50 -1.22 0.71
N SER A 721 11.50 -2.03 0.35
CA SER A 721 10.16 -1.97 0.97
C SER A 721 9.42 -3.31 0.88
N ALA A 722 8.31 -3.43 1.61
CA ALA A 722 7.42 -4.59 1.54
C ALA A 722 6.88 -4.83 0.11
N THR A 723 6.58 -3.77 -0.63
CA THR A 723 6.15 -3.85 -2.03
C THR A 723 7.26 -4.41 -2.93
N HIS A 724 8.50 -3.95 -2.76
CA HIS A 724 9.65 -4.51 -3.48
C HIS A 724 9.90 -5.96 -3.09
N ALA A 725 9.73 -6.30 -1.80
CA ALA A 725 9.87 -7.68 -1.32
C ALA A 725 8.83 -8.61 -1.96
N ALA A 726 7.57 -8.18 -2.02
CA ALA A 726 6.49 -8.94 -2.63
C ALA A 726 6.68 -9.10 -4.15
N ALA A 727 7.06 -8.04 -4.86
CA ALA A 727 7.36 -8.10 -6.29
C ALA A 727 8.54 -9.06 -6.57
N ALA A 728 9.63 -8.93 -5.81
CA ALA A 728 10.79 -9.81 -5.94
C ALA A 728 10.46 -11.27 -5.58
N ALA A 729 9.60 -11.51 -4.59
CA ALA A 729 9.13 -12.84 -4.23
C ALA A 729 8.29 -13.48 -5.36
N LEU A 730 7.43 -12.71 -6.03
CA LEU A 730 6.67 -13.17 -7.20
C LEU A 730 7.58 -13.51 -8.37
N LEU A 731 8.52 -12.62 -8.73
CA LEU A 731 9.50 -12.85 -9.79
C LEU A 731 10.33 -14.11 -9.50
N ARG A 732 10.78 -14.26 -8.25
CA ARG A 732 11.52 -15.45 -7.79
C ARG A 732 10.67 -16.71 -7.88
N ASN A 733 9.40 -16.67 -7.45
CA ASN A 733 8.52 -17.82 -7.53
C ASN A 733 8.29 -18.22 -8.99
N ALA A 734 8.11 -17.27 -9.90
CA ALA A 734 8.02 -17.55 -11.33
C ALA A 734 9.27 -18.29 -11.86
N TYR A 735 10.47 -17.83 -11.48
CA TYR A 735 11.75 -18.46 -11.84
C TYR A 735 11.87 -19.89 -11.30
N LEU A 736 11.49 -20.13 -10.04
CA LEU A 736 11.54 -21.45 -9.42
C LEU A 736 10.52 -22.42 -10.04
N THR A 737 9.29 -21.97 -10.28
CA THR A 737 8.21 -22.80 -10.85
C THR A 737 8.50 -23.21 -12.29
N ARG A 738 9.21 -22.37 -13.06
CA ARG A 738 9.66 -22.70 -14.42
C ARG A 738 11.02 -23.42 -14.47
N ASN A 739 11.39 -24.09 -13.37
CA ASN A 739 12.61 -24.89 -13.28
C ASN A 739 13.89 -24.12 -13.67
N ARG A 740 13.97 -22.84 -13.28
CA ARG A 740 15.09 -21.94 -13.57
C ARG A 740 15.31 -21.62 -15.05
N ALA A 741 14.23 -21.54 -15.83
CA ALA A 741 14.29 -21.09 -17.22
C ALA A 741 14.86 -19.66 -17.31
N GLU A 742 15.73 -19.42 -18.31
CA GLU A 742 16.36 -18.12 -18.56
C GLU A 742 15.33 -17.03 -18.89
N GLU A 743 14.19 -17.39 -19.49
CA GLU A 743 13.08 -16.47 -19.86
C GLU A 743 12.44 -15.72 -18.67
N VAL A 744 12.66 -16.19 -17.44
CA VAL A 744 12.14 -15.57 -16.20
C VAL A 744 13.29 -15.25 -15.23
N ALA A 745 14.52 -15.14 -15.74
CA ALA A 745 15.72 -14.79 -15.00
C ALA A 745 16.01 -13.28 -15.10
N PHE A 746 15.21 -12.48 -14.41
CA PHE A 746 15.33 -11.01 -14.45
C PHE A 746 16.62 -10.51 -13.76
N ASP A 747 17.40 -9.64 -14.41
CA ASP A 747 18.56 -8.96 -13.83
C ASP A 747 18.40 -7.42 -13.81
N LEU A 748 18.15 -6.90 -12.61
CA LEU A 748 18.02 -5.46 -12.32
C LEU A 748 19.32 -4.85 -11.75
N SER A 749 20.50 -5.30 -12.20
CA SER A 749 21.77 -4.70 -11.81
C SER A 749 21.84 -3.21 -12.17
N SER A 750 22.51 -2.41 -11.35
CA SER A 750 22.52 -0.94 -11.49
C SER A 750 23.01 -0.44 -12.85
N ARG A 751 23.92 -1.19 -13.49
CA ARG A 751 24.38 -0.88 -14.87
C ARG A 751 23.23 -1.02 -15.87
N ARG A 752 22.49 -2.14 -15.82
CA ARG A 752 21.39 -2.45 -16.73
C ARG A 752 20.22 -1.50 -16.54
N VAL A 753 19.85 -1.24 -15.29
CA VAL A 753 18.80 -0.25 -14.95
C VAL A 753 19.12 1.13 -15.51
N ARG A 754 20.36 1.64 -15.36
CA ARG A 754 20.75 2.94 -15.94
C ARG A 754 20.65 2.97 -17.46
N ARG A 755 21.05 1.88 -18.13
CA ARG A 755 20.95 1.76 -19.60
C ARG A 755 19.49 1.73 -20.04
N ALA A 756 18.66 0.92 -19.39
CA ALA A 756 17.23 0.86 -19.65
C ALA A 756 16.55 2.22 -19.45
N LEU A 757 16.79 2.90 -18.31
CA LEU A 757 16.23 4.22 -18.05
C LEU A 757 16.65 5.27 -19.11
N ALA A 758 17.90 5.24 -19.56
CA ALA A 758 18.38 6.13 -20.63
C ALA A 758 17.69 5.85 -21.97
N LEU A 759 17.40 4.59 -22.29
CA LEU A 759 16.64 4.22 -23.49
C LEU A 759 15.20 4.72 -23.38
N LEU A 760 14.54 4.44 -22.26
CA LEU A 760 13.16 4.86 -22.00
C LEU A 760 13.02 6.40 -22.01
N GLU A 761 14.02 7.13 -21.50
CA GLU A 761 14.06 8.60 -21.59
C GLU A 761 14.15 9.08 -23.04
N GLY A 762 15.05 8.50 -23.85
CA GLY A 762 15.16 8.85 -25.27
C GLY A 762 13.85 8.64 -26.02
N VAL A 763 13.15 7.53 -25.74
CA VAL A 763 11.83 7.27 -26.34
C VAL A 763 10.76 8.24 -25.84
N ARG A 764 10.75 8.58 -24.54
CA ARG A 764 9.85 9.60 -23.99
C ARG A 764 10.07 10.99 -24.58
N GLN A 765 11.30 11.28 -25.03
CA GLN A 765 11.64 12.52 -25.74
C GLN A 765 11.26 12.48 -27.24
N GLY A 766 10.57 11.43 -27.70
CA GLY A 766 10.09 11.30 -29.07
C GLY A 766 11.12 10.72 -30.05
N GLN A 767 12.24 10.17 -29.56
CA GLN A 767 13.20 9.48 -30.41
C GLN A 767 12.76 8.02 -30.63
N PRO A 768 12.79 7.49 -31.87
CA PRO A 768 12.55 6.07 -32.10
C PRO A 768 13.57 5.22 -31.33
N ALA A 769 13.12 4.17 -30.64
CA ALA A 769 14.01 3.27 -29.87
C ALA A 769 15.16 2.71 -30.74
N GLY A 770 14.86 2.41 -32.02
CA GLY A 770 15.86 1.98 -33.00
C GLY A 770 16.96 3.01 -33.25
N ALA A 771 16.67 4.31 -33.15
CA ALA A 771 17.65 5.38 -33.32
C ALA A 771 18.56 5.53 -32.09
N VAL A 772 17.99 5.47 -30.88
CA VAL A 772 18.76 5.54 -29.62
C VAL A 772 19.76 4.39 -29.52
N LEU A 773 19.28 3.16 -29.78
CA LEU A 773 20.10 1.95 -29.78
C LEU A 773 21.14 1.99 -30.91
N GLY A 774 20.77 2.51 -32.08
CA GLY A 774 21.67 2.77 -33.20
C GLY A 774 22.84 3.67 -32.86
N TYR A 775 22.54 4.81 -32.23
CA TYR A 775 23.56 5.76 -31.78
C TYR A 775 24.52 5.12 -30.76
N TRP A 776 24.02 4.34 -29.80
CA TRP A 776 24.86 3.63 -28.84
C TRP A 776 25.77 2.59 -29.51
N PHE A 777 25.24 1.85 -30.48
CA PHE A 777 26.01 0.90 -31.27
C PHE A 777 27.14 1.59 -32.04
N GLU A 778 26.85 2.70 -32.72
CA GLU A 778 27.86 3.47 -33.46
C GLU A 778 28.92 4.08 -32.55
N ARG A 779 28.51 4.60 -31.38
CA ARG A 779 29.45 5.11 -30.37
C ARG A 779 30.37 4.01 -29.86
N ALA A 780 29.83 2.83 -29.55
CA ALA A 780 30.62 1.68 -29.11
C ALA A 780 31.64 1.24 -30.19
N MET A 781 31.29 1.38 -31.46
CA MET A 781 32.17 1.14 -32.61
C MET A 781 33.24 2.23 -32.74
N HIS A 782 32.87 3.51 -32.60
CA HIS A 782 33.78 4.65 -32.64
C HIS A 782 34.86 4.55 -31.55
N ASP A 783 34.46 4.30 -30.31
CA ASP A 783 35.36 4.19 -29.15
C ASP A 783 36.39 3.05 -29.31
N ARG A 784 36.12 2.08 -30.20
CA ARG A 784 36.99 0.94 -30.52
C ARG A 784 37.80 1.12 -31.81
N GLY A 785 37.73 2.29 -32.46
CA GLY A 785 38.42 2.57 -33.72
C GLY A 785 37.84 1.82 -34.94
N LEU A 786 36.57 1.42 -34.87
CA LEU A 786 35.87 0.65 -35.90
C LEU A 786 35.04 1.53 -36.86
N ASP A 787 35.36 2.83 -36.95
CA ASP A 787 34.64 3.85 -37.74
C ASP A 787 34.35 3.45 -39.19
N ARG A 788 35.29 2.74 -39.81
CA ARG A 788 35.20 2.30 -41.21
C ARG A 788 33.96 1.44 -41.50
N TYR A 789 33.39 0.79 -40.47
CA TYR A 789 32.24 -0.09 -40.60
C TYR A 789 30.89 0.59 -40.35
N ILE A 790 30.87 1.79 -39.75
CA ILE A 790 29.63 2.52 -39.41
C ILE A 790 28.80 2.82 -40.66
N ALA A 791 29.41 3.40 -41.70
CA ALA A 791 28.70 3.73 -42.94
C ALA A 791 28.14 2.48 -43.68
N PRO A 792 28.87 1.35 -43.78
CA PRO A 792 28.31 0.08 -44.22
C PRO A 792 27.08 -0.40 -43.44
N PHE A 793 27.09 -0.34 -42.10
CA PHE A 793 25.92 -0.73 -41.29
C PHE A 793 24.72 0.19 -41.52
N ARG A 794 24.93 1.51 -41.61
CA ARG A 794 23.85 2.49 -41.88
C ARG A 794 23.14 2.22 -43.20
N ARG A 795 23.88 1.82 -44.23
CA ARG A 795 23.30 1.48 -45.55
C ARG A 795 22.47 0.20 -45.52
N MET A 796 22.85 -0.75 -44.68
CA MET A 796 22.20 -2.06 -44.58
C MET A 796 20.99 -2.05 -43.66
N TYR A 797 21.02 -1.21 -42.62
CA TYR A 797 19.95 -1.03 -41.63
C TYR A 797 19.58 0.45 -41.51
N PRO A 798 18.92 1.02 -42.54
CA PRO A 798 18.46 2.41 -42.49
C PRO A 798 17.28 2.57 -41.52
N ILE A 799 17.12 3.76 -40.96
CA ILE A 799 15.90 4.13 -40.26
C ILE A 799 14.87 4.57 -41.30
N ASP A 800 13.88 3.71 -41.56
CA ASP A 800 12.78 4.04 -42.47
C ASP A 800 12.00 5.26 -41.95
N ARG A 801 11.57 6.11 -42.88
CA ARG A 801 10.78 7.33 -42.60
C ARG A 801 9.57 6.98 -41.72
N ILE A 802 9.41 7.70 -40.61
CA ILE A 802 8.10 7.86 -39.97
C ILE A 802 7.15 8.44 -41.04
N PRO A 803 6.00 7.80 -41.34
CA PRO A 803 5.03 8.36 -42.28
C PRO A 803 4.51 9.71 -41.75
N ASP A 804 4.58 10.75 -42.59
CA ASP A 804 3.98 12.08 -42.40
C ASP A 804 4.44 12.93 -41.21
N ALA A 805 5.71 13.36 -41.21
CA ALA A 805 6.14 14.54 -40.46
C ALA A 805 6.37 15.74 -41.41
N PRO A 806 5.91 16.97 -41.09
CA PRO A 806 6.13 18.16 -41.91
C PRO A 806 7.62 18.44 -42.16
N VAL A 807 7.92 19.15 -43.24
CA VAL A 807 9.29 19.47 -43.71
C VAL A 807 10.09 20.32 -42.70
N GLU A 808 9.44 20.88 -41.68
CA GLU A 808 10.05 21.54 -40.52
C GLU A 808 9.96 20.62 -39.30
N ALA A 809 10.98 19.79 -39.09
CA ALA A 809 11.11 18.92 -37.92
C ALA A 809 12.36 19.32 -37.10
N PRO A 810 12.33 19.20 -35.75
CA PRO A 810 13.45 19.56 -34.87
C PRO A 810 14.76 18.84 -35.25
N SER A 811 15.92 19.48 -35.02
CA SER A 811 17.24 18.92 -35.41
C SER A 811 17.54 17.54 -34.79
N GLU A 812 16.98 17.22 -33.62
CA GLU A 812 17.06 15.88 -33.00
C GLU A 812 16.37 14.79 -33.84
N GLN A 813 15.26 15.10 -34.54
CA GLN A 813 14.62 14.18 -35.49
C GLN A 813 15.41 14.04 -36.80
N ILE A 814 16.23 15.03 -37.15
CA ILE A 814 17.13 14.99 -38.31
C ILE A 814 18.37 14.13 -38.00
N ALA A 815 18.90 14.17 -36.77
CA ALA A 815 19.98 13.28 -36.32
C ALA A 815 19.56 11.81 -36.31
N ALA A 816 18.30 11.52 -35.97
CA ALA A 816 17.71 10.18 -36.03
C ALA A 816 17.68 9.58 -37.46
N ARG A 817 17.76 10.40 -38.52
CA ARG A 817 17.81 9.92 -39.92
C ARG A 817 19.19 9.42 -40.36
N ASN A 818 20.24 9.69 -39.57
CA ASN A 818 21.63 9.46 -39.96
C ASN A 818 22.33 8.34 -39.17
N VAL A 819 21.62 7.56 -38.36
CA VAL A 819 22.19 6.47 -37.55
C VAL A 819 21.66 5.10 -37.98
N VAL A 820 22.39 4.03 -37.64
CA VAL A 820 21.97 2.63 -37.83
C VAL A 820 20.63 2.38 -37.13
N HIS A 821 19.70 1.64 -37.73
CA HIS A 821 18.51 1.18 -37.04
C HIS A 821 18.85 0.02 -36.09
N GLY A 822 19.17 0.32 -34.82
CA GLY A 822 19.66 -0.64 -33.83
C GLY A 822 18.73 -1.82 -33.57
N LEU A 823 17.40 -1.60 -33.50
CA LEU A 823 16.43 -2.70 -33.31
C LEU A 823 16.37 -3.65 -34.50
N ALA A 824 16.20 -3.15 -35.73
CA ALA A 824 16.23 -3.95 -36.95
C ALA A 824 17.55 -4.74 -37.12
N LEU A 825 18.69 -4.13 -36.78
CA LEU A 825 19.98 -4.81 -36.74
C LEU A 825 19.96 -5.99 -35.76
N ARG A 826 19.45 -5.75 -34.54
CA ARG A 826 19.33 -6.78 -33.50
C ARG A 826 18.38 -7.91 -33.94
N ASP A 827 17.17 -7.59 -34.39
CA ASP A 827 16.16 -8.59 -34.76
C ASP A 827 16.62 -9.47 -35.94
N THR A 828 17.36 -8.89 -36.89
CA THR A 828 17.90 -9.62 -38.04
C THR A 828 19.04 -10.57 -37.66
N LEU A 829 19.93 -10.16 -36.75
CA LEU A 829 21.13 -10.92 -36.41
C LEU A 829 20.91 -11.93 -35.30
N PHE A 830 20.14 -11.59 -34.26
CA PHE A 830 19.87 -12.47 -33.13
C PHE A 830 18.73 -13.47 -33.39
N GLY A 831 18.01 -13.32 -34.50
CA GLY A 831 17.13 -14.37 -35.04
C GLY A 831 17.86 -15.51 -35.76
N LEU A 832 19.20 -15.44 -35.89
CA LEU A 832 20.03 -16.45 -36.55
C LEU A 832 20.83 -17.28 -35.53
N PRO A 833 21.12 -18.56 -35.81
CA PRO A 833 21.87 -19.43 -34.88
C PRO A 833 23.35 -19.03 -34.69
N ALA A 834 23.90 -18.18 -35.57
CA ALA A 834 25.23 -17.62 -35.44
C ALA A 834 25.36 -16.33 -36.27
N ILE A 835 26.29 -15.45 -35.90
CA ILE A 835 26.58 -14.21 -36.64
C ILE A 835 27.03 -14.56 -38.07
N PRO A 836 26.33 -14.08 -39.11
CA PRO A 836 26.55 -14.52 -40.48
C PRO A 836 27.71 -13.74 -41.13
N TRP A 837 28.94 -13.94 -40.67
CA TRP A 837 30.14 -13.24 -41.15
C TRP A 837 30.41 -13.38 -42.66
N SER A 838 29.84 -14.40 -43.29
CA SER A 838 29.96 -14.70 -44.73
C SER A 838 28.76 -14.23 -45.56
N ASP A 839 27.70 -13.70 -44.94
CA ASP A 839 26.50 -13.25 -45.63
C ASP A 839 26.52 -11.73 -45.82
N ALA A 840 27.01 -11.31 -46.99
CA ALA A 840 27.11 -9.90 -47.37
C ALA A 840 25.74 -9.21 -47.51
N THR A 841 24.61 -9.95 -47.45
CA THR A 841 23.26 -9.37 -47.49
C THR A 841 22.76 -8.93 -46.12
N LYS A 842 23.29 -9.51 -45.04
CA LYS A 842 22.88 -9.23 -43.64
C LYS A 842 23.99 -8.61 -42.80
N MET A 843 25.24 -8.64 -43.27
CA MET A 843 26.38 -8.11 -42.53
C MET A 843 27.41 -7.45 -43.47
N PRO A 844 28.02 -6.31 -43.10
CA PRO A 844 29.14 -5.77 -43.87
C PRO A 844 30.36 -6.71 -43.82
N VAL A 845 31.22 -6.61 -44.84
CA VAL A 845 32.47 -7.40 -44.88
C VAL A 845 33.44 -6.89 -43.81
N VAL A 846 33.59 -7.63 -42.71
CA VAL A 846 34.48 -7.32 -41.60
C VAL A 846 35.74 -8.19 -41.66
N THR A 847 36.91 -7.57 -41.51
CA THR A 847 38.20 -8.30 -41.48
C THR A 847 38.27 -9.24 -40.28
N SER A 848 39.00 -10.36 -40.39
CA SER A 848 39.14 -11.32 -39.28
C SER A 848 39.71 -10.70 -37.99
N ALA A 849 40.53 -9.66 -38.11
CA ALA A 849 41.10 -8.93 -36.97
C ALA A 849 40.04 -8.07 -36.22
N ASP A 850 39.05 -7.53 -36.94
CA ASP A 850 38.06 -6.62 -36.38
C ASP A 850 36.77 -7.33 -35.90
N ARG A 851 36.57 -8.62 -36.25
CA ARG A 851 35.37 -9.40 -35.88
C ARG A 851 35.08 -9.41 -34.38
N PRO A 852 36.05 -9.65 -33.47
CA PRO A 852 35.77 -9.66 -32.02
C PRO A 852 35.26 -8.32 -31.49
N GLY A 853 35.74 -7.21 -32.08
CA GLY A 853 35.29 -5.86 -31.74
C GLY A 853 33.85 -5.60 -32.15
N VAL A 854 33.47 -6.02 -33.37
CA VAL A 854 32.10 -5.91 -33.88
C VAL A 854 31.13 -6.82 -33.11
N GLU A 855 31.52 -8.05 -32.82
CA GLU A 855 30.75 -8.99 -32.00
C GLU A 855 30.46 -8.43 -30.61
N THR A 856 31.45 -7.77 -30.00
CA THR A 856 31.26 -7.09 -28.71
C THR A 856 30.23 -5.97 -28.79
N CYS A 857 30.24 -5.16 -29.85
CA CYS A 857 29.25 -4.11 -30.04
C CYS A 857 27.83 -4.66 -30.26
N LEU A 858 27.69 -5.80 -30.95
CA LEU A 858 26.40 -6.47 -31.15
C LEU A 858 25.85 -7.04 -29.83
N ARG A 859 26.69 -7.69 -29.02
CA ARG A 859 26.28 -8.19 -27.71
C ARG A 859 25.87 -7.07 -26.75
N LEU A 860 26.58 -5.93 -26.77
CA LEU A 860 26.18 -4.76 -25.98
C LEU A 860 24.78 -4.26 -26.39
N LEU A 861 24.50 -4.22 -27.69
CA LEU A 861 23.18 -3.86 -28.22
C LEU A 861 22.07 -4.81 -27.75
N GLU A 862 22.33 -6.12 -27.70
CA GLU A 862 21.39 -7.10 -27.14
C GLU A 862 21.19 -6.91 -25.63
N GLU A 863 22.28 -6.74 -24.88
CA GLU A 863 22.24 -6.49 -23.43
C GLU A 863 21.38 -5.26 -23.08
N ASP A 864 21.39 -4.23 -23.92
CA ASP A 864 20.62 -3.00 -23.72
C ASP A 864 19.11 -3.19 -23.93
N VAL A 865 18.74 -3.97 -24.95
CA VAL A 865 17.33 -4.30 -25.22
C VAL A 865 16.79 -5.19 -24.12
N ASP A 866 17.57 -6.21 -23.72
CA ASP A 866 17.20 -7.13 -22.65
C ASP A 866 17.08 -6.41 -21.29
N ALA A 867 17.96 -5.44 -21.01
CA ALA A 867 17.88 -4.62 -19.80
C ALA A 867 16.58 -3.81 -19.73
N ALA A 868 16.10 -3.30 -20.86
CA ALA A 868 14.84 -2.58 -20.93
C ALA A 868 13.63 -3.51 -20.77
N ALA A 869 13.69 -4.71 -21.35
CA ALA A 869 12.65 -5.72 -21.19
C ALA A 869 12.52 -6.17 -19.72
N ASP A 870 13.64 -6.46 -19.06
CA ASP A 870 13.67 -6.83 -17.64
C ASP A 870 13.10 -5.74 -16.74
N LEU A 871 13.49 -4.48 -16.98
CA LEU A 871 13.00 -3.36 -16.18
C LEU A 871 11.49 -3.16 -16.34
N LEU A 872 10.95 -3.23 -17.57
CA LEU A 872 9.52 -3.06 -17.82
C LEU A 872 8.68 -4.24 -17.33
N ALA A 873 9.18 -5.47 -17.46
CA ALA A 873 8.53 -6.67 -16.94
C ALA A 873 8.48 -6.63 -15.40
N ALA A 874 9.60 -6.31 -14.76
CA ALA A 874 9.67 -6.18 -13.30
C ALA A 874 8.78 -5.03 -12.80
N GLU A 875 8.77 -3.88 -13.48
CA GLU A 875 7.87 -2.77 -13.18
C GLU A 875 6.40 -3.19 -13.30
N SER A 876 6.04 -3.97 -14.30
CA SER A 876 4.65 -4.46 -14.47
C SER A 876 4.23 -5.33 -13.28
N VAL A 877 5.12 -6.23 -12.82
CA VAL A 877 4.87 -7.02 -11.60
C VAL A 877 4.79 -6.14 -10.36
N TYR A 878 5.67 -5.14 -10.23
CA TYR A 878 5.65 -4.18 -9.13
C TYR A 878 4.33 -3.39 -9.07
N GLN A 879 3.81 -2.94 -10.22
CA GLN A 879 2.54 -2.22 -10.28
C GLN A 879 1.34 -3.13 -9.98
N VAL A 880 1.35 -4.38 -10.42
CA VAL A 880 0.34 -5.39 -10.03
C VAL A 880 0.34 -5.59 -8.51
N VAL A 881 1.50 -5.72 -7.89
CA VAL A 881 1.63 -5.83 -6.42
C VAL A 881 1.10 -4.58 -5.69
N ARG A 882 1.24 -3.39 -6.30
CA ARG A 882 0.64 -2.15 -5.77
C ARG A 882 -0.87 -2.03 -6.02
N GLY A 883 -1.47 -2.96 -6.75
CA GLY A 883 -2.87 -2.89 -7.17
C GLY A 883 -3.14 -1.91 -8.32
N ASN A 884 -2.09 -1.44 -9.02
CA ASN A 884 -2.21 -0.51 -10.14
C ASN A 884 -2.18 -1.26 -11.48
N THR A 885 -3.29 -1.93 -11.79
CA THR A 885 -3.42 -2.75 -13.01
C THR A 885 -3.39 -1.91 -14.29
N ASP A 886 -3.86 -0.67 -14.25
CA ASP A 886 -3.85 0.24 -15.41
C ASP A 886 -2.43 0.63 -15.80
N ARG A 887 -1.57 0.94 -14.82
CA ARG A 887 -0.16 1.23 -15.08
C ARG A 887 0.61 -0.02 -15.49
N ALA A 888 0.29 -1.19 -14.94
CA ALA A 888 0.83 -2.46 -15.40
C ALA A 888 0.44 -2.75 -16.86
N ALA A 889 -0.82 -2.54 -17.22
CA ALA A 889 -1.32 -2.72 -18.59
C ALA A 889 -0.69 -1.72 -19.56
N ALA A 890 -0.52 -0.45 -19.15
CA ALA A 890 0.18 0.57 -19.94
C ALA A 890 1.65 0.20 -20.18
N ASN A 891 2.35 -0.33 -19.16
CA ASN A 891 3.71 -0.83 -19.31
C ASN A 891 3.80 -2.01 -20.29
N LEU A 892 2.89 -2.99 -20.18
CA LEU A 892 2.82 -4.12 -21.11
C LEU A 892 2.47 -3.68 -22.54
N ALA A 893 1.54 -2.74 -22.70
CA ALA A 893 1.20 -2.16 -24.00
C ALA A 893 2.40 -1.44 -24.63
N SER A 894 3.20 -0.74 -23.82
CA SER A 894 4.41 -0.06 -24.28
C SER A 894 5.51 -1.04 -24.69
N MET A 895 5.62 -2.20 -24.03
CA MET A 895 6.48 -3.32 -24.48
C MET A 895 6.03 -3.86 -25.84
N ALA A 896 4.72 -3.85 -26.11
CA ALA A 896 4.15 -4.21 -27.42
C ALA A 896 4.22 -3.07 -28.46
N GLY A 897 4.87 -1.94 -28.14
CA GLY A 897 5.07 -0.81 -29.04
C GLY A 897 3.90 0.18 -29.10
N THR A 898 2.97 0.13 -28.13
CA THR A 898 1.75 0.98 -28.11
C THR A 898 1.59 1.74 -26.78
N GLY A 899 1.25 3.03 -26.83
CA GLY A 899 0.96 3.83 -25.62
C GLY A 899 2.14 4.64 -25.06
N SER A 900 1.89 5.36 -23.96
CA SER A 900 2.88 6.20 -23.28
C SER A 900 3.73 5.37 -22.32
N LEU A 901 5.05 5.60 -22.30
CA LEU A 901 5.99 4.97 -21.38
C LEU A 901 6.00 5.73 -20.04
N PRO A 902 5.46 5.19 -18.94
CA PRO A 902 5.59 5.83 -17.63
C PRO A 902 6.99 5.58 -17.05
N SER A 903 7.44 6.44 -16.13
CA SER A 903 8.68 6.21 -15.38
C SER A 903 8.56 4.95 -14.50
N PRO A 904 9.51 4.01 -14.55
CA PRO A 904 9.49 2.82 -13.70
C PRO A 904 9.63 3.17 -12.21
N GLY A 905 8.69 2.74 -11.39
CA GLY A 905 8.71 2.94 -9.92
C GLY A 905 9.47 1.87 -9.14
N ILE A 906 9.73 0.69 -9.72
CA ILE A 906 10.48 -0.41 -9.07
C ILE A 906 11.94 -0.06 -8.78
N VAL A 907 12.47 0.99 -9.41
CA VAL A 907 13.84 1.47 -9.20
C VAL A 907 13.90 2.60 -8.16
N GLU A 908 12.75 3.09 -7.72
CA GLU A 908 12.65 4.13 -6.71
C GLU A 908 12.69 3.48 -5.32
N SER A 909 13.73 3.77 -4.55
CA SER A 909 13.78 3.36 -3.15
C SER A 909 12.88 4.30 -2.34
N PRO A 910 11.81 3.80 -1.70
CA PRO A 910 10.98 4.64 -0.86
C PRO A 910 11.79 5.10 0.35
N THR A 911 11.92 6.41 0.50
CA THR A 911 12.55 7.04 1.66
C THR A 911 11.46 7.68 2.52
N SER A 912 11.60 7.61 3.84
CA SER A 912 10.67 8.21 4.81
C SER A 912 10.86 9.72 4.99
N GLY A 913 11.63 10.38 4.12
CA GLY A 913 12.01 11.78 4.23
C GLY A 913 11.61 12.62 3.00
N LEU A 914 11.59 13.93 3.17
CA LEU A 914 11.43 14.88 2.06
C LEU A 914 12.70 14.86 1.21
N SER A 915 12.59 14.39 -0.04
CA SER A 915 13.71 14.41 -0.98
C SER A 915 13.90 15.81 -1.56
N PHE A 916 15.05 16.44 -1.32
CA PHE A 916 15.45 17.67 -1.99
C PHE A 916 16.38 17.35 -3.15
N THR A 917 15.91 17.56 -4.39
CA THR A 917 16.76 17.39 -5.58
C THR A 917 17.53 18.67 -5.84
N HIS A 918 18.85 18.65 -5.63
CA HIS A 918 19.73 19.74 -6.01
C HIS A 918 20.26 19.49 -7.43
N ARG A 919 19.91 20.37 -8.37
CA ARG A 919 20.42 20.32 -9.75
C ARG A 919 21.41 21.46 -9.95
N VAL A 920 22.65 21.12 -10.32
CA VAL A 920 23.67 22.10 -10.67
C VAL A 920 23.71 22.24 -12.18
N ALA A 921 23.40 23.44 -12.69
CA ALA A 921 23.45 23.75 -14.10
C ALA A 921 24.40 24.92 -14.35
N ILE A 922 25.19 24.83 -15.42
CA ILE A 922 26.00 25.95 -15.92
C ILE A 922 25.22 26.59 -17.06
N VAL A 923 24.67 27.79 -16.82
CA VAL A 923 23.93 28.54 -17.83
C VAL A 923 24.90 29.50 -18.52
N LEU A 924 25.20 29.21 -19.79
CA LEU A 924 25.97 30.12 -20.65
C LEU A 924 25.01 31.16 -21.22
N GLY A 925 25.27 32.45 -20.98
CA GLY A 925 24.37 33.55 -21.34
C GLY A 925 24.02 33.62 -22.84
N THR A 926 23.07 34.49 -23.20
CA THR A 926 22.55 34.60 -24.57
C THR A 926 23.57 35.12 -25.58
N ALA A 927 24.51 35.95 -25.13
CA ALA A 927 25.64 36.45 -25.92
C ALA A 927 26.97 35.79 -25.47
N PRO A 928 27.90 35.54 -26.40
CA PRO A 928 29.22 35.01 -26.04
C PRO A 928 29.99 36.02 -25.20
N ALA A 929 30.74 35.52 -24.21
CA ALA A 929 31.63 36.35 -23.41
C ALA A 929 32.77 36.91 -24.27
N SER A 930 33.18 38.16 -24.02
CA SER A 930 34.41 38.70 -24.61
C SER A 930 35.60 37.84 -24.19
N SER A 931 36.35 37.33 -25.16
CA SER A 931 37.51 36.46 -24.95
C SER A 931 38.75 37.08 -25.60
N PRO A 932 39.92 37.08 -24.93
CA PRO A 932 41.20 37.47 -25.53
C PRO A 932 41.75 36.41 -26.49
N TRP A 933 41.12 35.23 -26.57
CA TRP A 933 41.43 34.15 -27.51
C TRP A 933 40.89 34.44 -28.93
N SER A 934 41.35 33.70 -29.93
CA SER A 934 40.85 33.84 -31.30
C SER A 934 39.39 33.38 -31.41
N THR A 935 38.50 34.26 -31.86
CA THR A 935 37.06 33.98 -32.04
C THR A 935 36.68 33.69 -33.49
N THR A 936 37.63 33.76 -34.42
CA THR A 936 37.38 33.63 -35.87
C THR A 936 37.57 32.20 -36.39
N ARG A 937 38.09 31.29 -35.56
CA ARG A 937 38.32 29.90 -35.93
C ARG A 937 36.99 29.13 -36.07
N PRO A 938 36.90 28.13 -36.95
CA PRO A 938 35.66 27.39 -37.21
C PRO A 938 34.97 26.82 -35.98
N ARG A 939 35.72 26.30 -34.99
CA ARG A 939 35.13 25.76 -33.75
C ARG A 939 34.55 26.84 -32.85
N CYS A 940 35.19 28.01 -32.82
CA CYS A 940 34.74 29.17 -32.06
C CYS A 940 33.47 29.77 -32.68
N VAL A 941 33.38 29.79 -34.02
CA VAL A 941 32.19 30.23 -34.73
C VAL A 941 31.03 29.24 -34.56
N ALA A 942 31.34 27.94 -34.51
CA ALA A 942 30.34 26.91 -34.24
C ALA A 942 29.75 27.03 -32.83
N GLU A 943 30.58 27.24 -31.79
CA GLU A 943 30.12 27.39 -30.40
C GLU A 943 30.79 28.57 -29.64
N PRO A 944 30.41 29.83 -29.93
CA PRO A 944 31.06 31.01 -29.36
C PRO A 944 30.76 31.20 -27.87
N ARG A 945 29.62 30.68 -27.38
CA ARG A 945 29.23 30.77 -25.95
C ARG A 945 30.13 29.89 -25.09
N LEU A 946 30.36 28.66 -25.54
CA LEU A 946 31.26 27.72 -24.88
C LEU A 946 32.71 28.21 -24.98
N ASP A 947 33.12 28.75 -26.14
CA ASP A 947 34.48 29.27 -26.33
C ASP A 947 34.79 30.43 -25.40
N GLY A 948 33.87 31.38 -25.27
CA GLY A 948 34.02 32.50 -24.32
C GLY A 948 34.08 32.05 -22.86
N TRP A 949 33.33 31.01 -22.48
CA TRP A 949 33.39 30.47 -21.11
C TRP A 949 34.68 29.70 -20.84
N VAL A 950 35.10 28.83 -21.77
CA VAL A 950 36.37 28.11 -21.69
C VAL A 950 37.54 29.10 -21.66
N GLY A 951 37.50 30.16 -22.46
CA GLY A 951 38.51 31.21 -22.46
C GLY A 951 38.67 31.91 -21.10
N ARG A 952 37.58 32.07 -20.34
CA ARG A 952 37.66 32.60 -18.96
C ARG A 952 38.30 31.62 -17.98
N LEU A 953 38.09 30.32 -18.17
CA LEU A 953 38.71 29.29 -17.32
C LEU A 953 40.20 29.15 -17.60
N LEU A 954 40.60 29.26 -18.87
CA LEU A 954 42.00 29.15 -19.29
C LEU A 954 42.79 30.45 -19.06
N GLY A 955 42.12 31.60 -18.89
CA GLY A 955 42.77 32.89 -18.64
C GLY A 955 43.25 33.58 -19.92
N ASP A 956 44.20 34.51 -19.76
CA ASP A 956 44.74 35.32 -20.86
C ASP A 956 45.76 34.50 -21.69
N PRO A 957 45.57 34.32 -23.01
CA PRO A 957 46.49 33.56 -23.85
C PRO A 957 47.90 34.18 -23.95
N ASP A 958 48.10 35.46 -23.61
CA ASP A 958 49.46 36.05 -23.54
C ASP A 958 50.24 35.62 -22.28
N ALA A 959 49.50 35.22 -21.24
CA ALA A 959 50.06 34.66 -20.01
C ALA A 959 50.37 33.16 -20.10
N ILE A 960 50.07 32.51 -21.24
CA ILE A 960 50.37 31.09 -21.48
C ILE A 960 51.54 31.00 -22.46
N ARG A 961 52.67 30.40 -22.04
CA ARG A 961 53.94 30.47 -22.79
C ARG A 961 54.65 29.12 -22.93
N CYS A 962 55.41 28.98 -24.02
CA CYS A 962 56.38 27.90 -24.21
C CYS A 962 57.71 28.44 -24.74
N ARG A 963 58.74 27.60 -24.76
CA ARG A 963 60.06 27.95 -25.31
C ARG A 963 60.33 27.13 -26.56
N ALA A 964 60.74 27.80 -27.64
CA ALA A 964 61.28 27.16 -28.83
C ALA A 964 62.79 27.36 -28.86
N ILE A 965 63.54 26.26 -28.80
CA ILE A 965 65.00 26.24 -28.73
C ILE A 965 65.54 25.92 -30.13
N HIS A 966 66.40 26.80 -30.65
CA HIS A 966 67.09 26.62 -31.93
C HIS A 966 68.56 27.01 -31.76
N GLY A 967 69.46 26.02 -31.88
CA GLY A 967 70.87 26.20 -31.55
C GLY A 967 71.08 26.66 -30.09
N ALA A 968 71.78 27.78 -29.90
CA ALA A 968 71.96 28.43 -28.59
C ALA A 968 70.92 29.52 -28.28
N SER A 969 69.97 29.76 -29.18
CA SER A 969 68.93 30.78 -29.03
C SER A 969 67.62 30.18 -28.54
N THR A 970 66.87 30.94 -27.75
CA THR A 970 65.55 30.55 -27.28
C THR A 970 64.55 31.66 -27.57
N THR A 971 63.48 31.30 -28.27
CA THR A 971 62.35 32.19 -28.54
C THR A 971 61.20 31.78 -27.64
N VAL A 972 60.64 32.73 -26.87
CA VAL A 972 59.42 32.50 -26.11
C VAL A 972 58.24 32.70 -27.04
N VAL A 973 57.31 31.75 -27.06
CA VAL A 973 56.10 31.82 -27.88
C VAL A 973 54.88 31.80 -26.97
N THR A 974 53.95 32.73 -27.16
CA THR A 974 52.71 32.81 -26.38
C THR A 974 51.55 32.10 -27.08
N MET A 975 50.52 31.70 -26.33
CA MET A 975 49.33 31.09 -26.93
C MET A 975 48.58 32.06 -27.85
N GLN A 976 48.68 33.37 -27.57
CA GLN A 976 48.10 34.43 -28.40
C GLN A 976 48.73 34.47 -29.79
N GLU A 977 50.05 34.29 -29.88
CA GLU A 977 50.80 34.28 -31.14
C GLU A 977 50.43 33.10 -32.06
N LEU A 978 49.98 31.98 -31.49
CA LEU A 978 49.50 30.83 -32.26
C LEU A 978 48.10 31.03 -32.86
N GLY A 979 47.39 32.08 -32.43
CA GLY A 979 46.07 32.47 -32.94
C GLY A 979 45.03 31.36 -32.80
N LEU A 980 45.08 30.57 -31.72
CA LEU A 980 44.14 29.49 -31.43
C LEU A 980 42.91 30.02 -30.68
N GLY A 981 41.75 29.38 -30.91
CA GLY A 981 40.59 29.53 -30.03
C GLY A 981 40.73 28.75 -28.73
N ALA A 982 39.94 29.10 -27.72
CA ALA A 982 40.00 28.42 -26.43
C ALA A 982 39.54 26.95 -26.54
N ILE A 983 38.47 26.69 -27.31
CA ILE A 983 38.02 25.32 -27.61
C ILE A 983 39.03 24.57 -28.48
N ASP A 984 39.70 25.24 -29.43
CA ASP A 984 40.72 24.60 -30.25
C ASP A 984 41.86 24.06 -29.36
N PHE A 985 42.29 24.85 -28.37
CA PHE A 985 43.29 24.43 -27.41
C PHE A 985 42.82 23.25 -26.55
N VAL A 986 41.58 23.25 -26.06
CA VAL A 986 41.00 22.10 -25.32
C VAL A 986 40.99 20.84 -26.18
N VAL A 987 40.60 20.94 -27.46
CA VAL A 987 40.59 19.78 -28.36
C VAL A 987 42.00 19.27 -28.63
N LEU A 988 42.98 20.17 -28.77
CA LEU A 988 44.38 19.81 -28.95
C LEU A 988 44.94 19.13 -27.70
N ALA A 989 44.66 19.65 -26.51
CA ALA A 989 45.15 19.12 -25.23
C ALA A 989 44.79 17.64 -25.00
N GLN A 990 43.64 17.24 -25.52
CA GLN A 990 43.11 15.87 -25.46
C GLN A 990 43.80 14.91 -26.43
N ARG A 991 44.60 15.44 -27.36
CA ARG A 991 45.28 14.72 -28.43
C ARG A 991 46.80 14.85 -28.35
N THR A 992 47.31 15.77 -27.53
CA THR A 992 48.73 16.00 -27.31
C THR A 992 49.34 14.85 -26.52
N GLY A 993 50.16 14.04 -27.20
CA GLY A 993 51.05 13.05 -26.59
C GLY A 993 52.39 13.64 -26.11
N PRO A 994 53.35 12.82 -25.67
CA PRO A 994 54.63 13.27 -25.09
C PRO A 994 55.45 14.19 -26.01
N ASP A 995 55.36 14.00 -27.34
CA ASP A 995 56.13 14.76 -28.34
C ASP A 995 55.46 16.09 -28.76
N GLY A 996 54.32 16.43 -28.14
CA GLY A 996 53.60 17.68 -28.37
C GLY A 996 52.83 17.82 -29.70
N GLY A 997 53.01 16.88 -30.63
CA GLY A 997 52.15 16.67 -31.80
C GLY A 997 51.87 17.92 -32.65
N GLU A 998 50.59 18.18 -32.93
CA GLU A 998 50.17 19.33 -33.75
C GLU A 998 50.50 20.68 -33.10
N LEU A 999 50.53 20.75 -31.76
CA LEU A 999 50.85 21.98 -31.03
C LEU A 999 52.33 22.35 -31.21
N SER A 1000 53.24 21.36 -31.14
CA SER A 1000 54.66 21.55 -31.44
C SER A 1000 54.86 22.03 -32.88
N ALA A 1001 54.16 21.45 -33.85
CA ALA A 1001 54.24 21.87 -35.25
C ALA A 1001 53.78 23.34 -35.44
N ARG A 1002 52.74 23.79 -34.72
CA ARG A 1002 52.28 25.19 -34.72
C ARG A 1002 53.35 26.14 -34.19
N VAL A 1003 54.03 25.78 -33.10
CA VAL A 1003 55.12 26.57 -32.52
C VAL A 1003 56.31 26.64 -33.48
N ILE A 1004 56.73 25.51 -34.04
CA ILE A 1004 57.85 25.44 -35.01
C ILE A 1004 57.57 26.33 -36.22
N SER A 1005 56.38 26.21 -36.81
CA SER A 1005 55.99 27.00 -37.98
C SER A 1005 55.93 28.50 -37.67
N TYR A 1006 55.47 28.89 -36.49
CA TYR A 1006 55.44 30.31 -36.08
C TYR A 1006 56.85 30.88 -35.96
N VAL A 1007 57.77 30.13 -35.34
CA VAL A 1007 59.16 30.55 -35.14
C VAL A 1007 59.91 30.65 -36.47
N GLN A 1008 59.70 29.68 -37.39
CA GLN A 1008 60.28 29.72 -38.74
C GLN A 1008 59.79 30.90 -39.57
N ALA A 1009 58.53 31.31 -39.40
CA ALA A 1009 57.96 32.45 -40.12
C ALA A 1009 58.41 33.81 -39.55
N THR A 1010 58.67 33.88 -38.24
CA THR A 1010 58.90 35.15 -37.52
C THR A 1010 60.39 35.46 -37.32
N VAL A 1011 61.24 34.44 -37.21
CA VAL A 1011 62.68 34.59 -36.96
C VAL A 1011 63.46 34.28 -38.23
N ALA A 1012 64.04 35.31 -38.85
CA ALA A 1012 64.79 35.16 -40.09
C ALA A 1012 66.13 34.42 -39.87
N GLY A 1013 66.45 33.47 -40.75
CA GLY A 1013 67.77 32.83 -40.83
C GLY A 1013 67.99 31.58 -39.97
N ILE A 1014 66.92 30.98 -39.42
CA ILE A 1014 67.03 29.71 -38.67
C ILE A 1014 67.37 28.56 -39.63
N THR A 1015 68.46 27.87 -39.36
CA THR A 1015 68.87 26.62 -40.06
C THR A 1015 69.00 25.42 -39.12
N ASP A 1016 69.03 25.65 -37.81
CA ASP A 1016 69.06 24.62 -36.77
C ASP A 1016 67.67 23.99 -36.54
N PRO A 1017 67.60 22.69 -36.16
CA PRO A 1017 66.33 22.06 -35.78
C PRO A 1017 65.73 22.73 -34.54
N ILE A 1018 64.43 23.03 -34.60
CA ILE A 1018 63.68 23.67 -33.51
C ILE A 1018 63.13 22.59 -32.58
N THR A 1019 63.49 22.64 -31.30
CA THR A 1019 62.91 21.80 -30.25
C THR A 1019 61.96 22.64 -29.39
N VAL A 1020 60.76 22.16 -29.14
CA VAL A 1020 59.76 22.88 -28.33
C VAL A 1020 59.75 22.32 -26.91
N ASP A 1021 59.94 23.20 -25.93
CA ASP A 1021 59.85 22.91 -24.51
C ASP A 1021 58.57 23.55 -23.95
N PHE A 1022 57.62 22.70 -23.55
CA PHE A 1022 56.35 23.10 -22.97
C PHE A 1022 56.42 23.33 -21.46
N GLY A 1023 57.50 22.93 -20.80
CA GLY A 1023 57.66 23.02 -19.37
C GLY A 1023 58.01 24.44 -18.89
N ARG A 1024 57.85 24.64 -17.58
CA ARG A 1024 58.26 25.89 -16.92
C ARG A 1024 59.80 25.97 -16.84
N PRO A 1025 60.43 27.09 -17.25
CA PRO A 1025 61.88 27.25 -17.14
C PRO A 1025 62.33 27.28 -15.67
N SER A 1026 63.44 26.63 -15.36
CA SER A 1026 64.05 26.69 -14.02
C SER A 1026 64.85 27.98 -13.79
N GLU A 1027 65.49 28.56 -14.83
CA GLU A 1027 66.27 29.80 -14.74
C GLU A 1027 66.21 30.64 -16.04
N PRO A 1028 65.80 31.93 -15.97
CA PRO A 1028 65.01 32.53 -14.89
C PRO A 1028 63.59 31.94 -14.89
N PRO A 1029 63.01 31.61 -13.72
CA PRO A 1029 61.66 31.07 -13.65
C PRO A 1029 60.63 32.12 -14.03
N TRP A 1030 59.58 31.69 -14.75
CA TRP A 1030 58.44 32.56 -15.00
C TRP A 1030 57.66 32.85 -13.71
N PRO A 1031 57.10 34.07 -13.55
CA PRO A 1031 56.23 34.39 -12.43
C PRO A 1031 55.06 33.41 -12.32
N ALA A 1032 54.49 33.26 -11.11
CA ALA A 1032 53.31 32.43 -10.89
C ALA A 1032 52.04 32.91 -11.65
N SER A 1033 52.06 34.13 -12.18
CA SER A 1033 50.99 34.69 -13.02
C SER A 1033 51.09 34.28 -14.50
N VAL A 1034 52.10 33.48 -14.87
CA VAL A 1034 52.33 32.98 -16.24
C VAL A 1034 52.31 31.46 -16.17
N ASP A 1035 51.45 30.83 -16.95
CA ASP A 1035 51.35 29.38 -17.07
C ASP A 1035 52.22 28.88 -18.22
N SER A 1036 52.90 27.75 -18.02
CA SER A 1036 53.54 27.02 -19.09
C SER A 1036 52.51 26.26 -19.94
N PHE A 1037 52.87 25.92 -21.18
CA PHE A 1037 51.99 25.11 -22.02
C PHE A 1037 51.64 23.78 -21.35
N GLU A 1038 52.55 23.16 -20.60
CA GLU A 1038 52.30 21.93 -19.84
C GLU A 1038 51.21 22.10 -18.77
N GLU A 1039 51.28 23.15 -17.96
CA GLU A 1039 50.28 23.47 -16.93
C GLU A 1039 48.90 23.81 -17.55
N ALA A 1040 48.90 24.60 -18.62
CA ALA A 1040 47.68 24.96 -19.33
C ALA A 1040 47.03 23.75 -20.04
N LEU A 1041 47.84 22.81 -20.55
CA LEU A 1041 47.36 21.57 -21.16
C LEU A 1041 46.59 20.70 -20.16
N GLU A 1042 47.02 20.64 -18.90
CA GLU A 1042 46.32 19.87 -17.88
C GLU A 1042 44.97 20.48 -17.50
N THR A 1043 44.93 21.81 -17.32
CA THR A 1043 43.67 22.55 -17.14
C THR A 1043 42.73 22.33 -18.33
N ALA A 1044 43.24 22.40 -19.55
CA ALA A 1044 42.48 22.15 -20.76
C ALA A 1044 41.99 20.70 -20.89
N ARG A 1045 42.74 19.71 -20.36
CA ARG A 1045 42.28 18.32 -20.29
C ARG A 1045 41.10 18.16 -19.35
N LEU A 1046 41.19 18.71 -18.14
CA LEU A 1046 40.09 18.67 -17.16
C LEU A 1046 38.83 19.38 -17.68
N VAL A 1047 38.99 20.54 -18.32
CA VAL A 1047 37.87 21.24 -18.97
C VAL A 1047 37.27 20.39 -20.08
N GLY A 1048 38.09 19.72 -20.89
CA GLY A 1048 37.62 18.83 -21.95
C GLY A 1048 36.87 17.60 -21.42
N GLU A 1049 37.30 17.04 -20.29
CA GLU A 1049 36.57 15.96 -19.61
C GLU A 1049 35.22 16.43 -19.07
N LEU A 1050 35.19 17.60 -18.42
CA LEU A 1050 33.97 18.22 -17.92
C LEU A 1050 32.95 18.45 -19.04
N VAL A 1051 33.40 19.04 -20.17
CA VAL A 1051 32.53 19.32 -21.32
C VAL A 1051 32.01 18.04 -21.98
N ARG A 1052 32.84 16.98 -22.07
CA ARG A 1052 32.42 15.68 -22.63
C ARG A 1052 31.48 14.88 -21.72
N GLY A 1053 31.62 15.05 -20.40
CA GLY A 1053 30.78 14.41 -19.40
C GLY A 1053 29.44 15.13 -19.18
N ALA A 1054 29.37 16.42 -19.55
CA ALA A 1054 28.16 17.22 -19.47
C ALA A 1054 27.17 16.88 -20.60
N ARG A 1055 25.88 17.13 -20.33
CA ARG A 1055 24.81 17.10 -21.34
C ARG A 1055 24.09 18.45 -21.39
N PRO A 1056 23.47 18.81 -22.52
CA PRO A 1056 22.62 19.99 -22.59
C PRO A 1056 21.49 19.94 -21.54
N LEU A 1057 21.16 21.11 -21.00
CA LEU A 1057 20.02 21.30 -20.12
C LEU A 1057 18.73 21.23 -20.95
N GLY A 1058 17.83 20.31 -20.60
CA GLY A 1058 16.53 20.13 -21.26
C GLY A 1058 15.36 20.63 -20.41
N GLY A 1059 14.17 20.73 -21.02
CA GLY A 1059 12.95 21.17 -20.31
C GLY A 1059 12.60 20.32 -19.10
N ASN A 1060 12.86 19.00 -19.16
CA ASN A 1060 12.63 18.08 -18.05
C ASN A 1060 13.54 18.32 -16.83
N ASP A 1061 14.70 18.95 -17.03
CA ASP A 1061 15.64 19.25 -15.94
C ASP A 1061 15.18 20.39 -15.04
N LEU A 1062 14.26 21.21 -15.54
CA LEU A 1062 13.69 22.35 -14.84
C LEU A 1062 12.31 22.04 -14.24
N ARG A 1063 11.79 20.83 -14.42
CA ARG A 1063 10.45 20.43 -13.98
C ARG A 1063 10.44 19.76 -12.62
N MET A 1064 9.32 19.92 -11.92
CA MET A 1064 9.02 19.18 -10.71
C MET A 1064 8.50 17.77 -11.06
N PRO A 1065 8.75 16.75 -10.22
CA PRO A 1065 8.35 15.36 -10.49
C PRO A 1065 6.86 15.12 -10.75
N HIS A 1066 5.98 16.06 -10.39
CA HIS A 1066 4.52 15.93 -10.50
C HIS A 1066 3.89 16.65 -11.70
N ASP A 1067 4.65 17.41 -12.49
CA ASP A 1067 4.09 18.14 -13.64
C ASP A 1067 3.90 17.19 -14.84
N GLY A 1068 2.66 16.92 -15.25
CA GLY A 1068 2.29 15.95 -16.30
C GLY A 1068 2.11 16.46 -17.75
N GLY A 1069 2.67 17.61 -18.13
CA GLY A 1069 2.56 18.19 -19.50
C GLY A 1069 3.65 17.77 -20.51
N VAL A 1070 3.45 18.07 -21.80
CA VAL A 1070 4.44 17.90 -22.89
C VAL A 1070 5.49 19.02 -22.82
N SER A 1071 6.78 18.68 -22.89
CA SER A 1071 7.87 19.68 -22.93
C SER A 1071 7.90 20.40 -24.28
N HIS A 1072 8.14 21.71 -24.29
CA HIS A 1072 8.48 22.43 -25.51
C HIS A 1072 9.90 22.08 -25.95
N ALA A 1073 10.10 21.84 -27.25
CA ALA A 1073 11.42 21.63 -27.83
C ALA A 1073 12.24 22.94 -27.83
N PRO A 1074 13.58 22.89 -27.74
CA PRO A 1074 14.42 24.07 -27.88
C PRO A 1074 14.24 24.72 -29.26
N ASP A 1075 14.26 26.06 -29.31
CA ASP A 1075 14.35 26.81 -30.56
C ASP A 1075 15.74 26.62 -31.16
N THR A 1076 15.79 25.90 -32.29
CA THR A 1076 17.04 25.43 -32.93
C THR A 1076 17.45 26.27 -34.12
N ALA A 1077 16.68 27.29 -34.51
CA ALA A 1077 16.94 28.07 -35.73
C ALA A 1077 18.33 28.72 -35.75
N GLU A 1078 18.79 29.25 -34.60
CA GLU A 1078 20.12 29.84 -34.47
C GLU A 1078 21.24 28.78 -34.52
N MET A 1079 21.02 27.60 -33.94
CA MET A 1079 21.98 26.49 -33.97
C MET A 1079 22.14 25.95 -35.39
N ASP A 1080 21.03 25.73 -36.09
CA ASP A 1080 21.02 25.23 -37.47
C ASP A 1080 21.73 26.19 -38.42
N ALA A 1081 21.57 27.50 -38.22
CA ALA A 1081 22.30 28.51 -38.98
C ALA A 1081 23.82 28.41 -38.76
N ARG A 1082 24.29 28.26 -37.51
CA ARG A 1082 25.73 28.10 -37.18
C ARG A 1082 26.32 26.82 -37.75
N VAL A 1083 25.58 25.71 -37.68
CA VAL A 1083 25.99 24.42 -38.25
C VAL A 1083 26.08 24.51 -39.77
N THR A 1084 25.08 25.11 -40.42
CA THR A 1084 25.07 25.28 -41.89
C THR A 1084 26.23 26.15 -42.37
N ALA A 1085 26.54 27.23 -41.65
CA ALA A 1085 27.70 28.08 -41.94
C ALA A 1085 29.02 27.30 -41.81
N SER A 1086 29.16 26.48 -40.77
CA SER A 1086 30.35 25.65 -40.54
C SER A 1086 30.52 24.58 -41.62
N LEU A 1087 29.43 23.93 -42.04
CA LEU A 1087 29.42 22.95 -43.12
C LEU A 1087 29.79 23.57 -44.47
N THR A 1088 29.25 24.75 -44.75
CA THR A 1088 29.58 25.51 -45.97
C THR A 1088 31.08 25.81 -46.00
N ARG A 1089 31.63 26.35 -44.90
CA ARG A 1089 33.06 26.64 -44.83
C ARG A 1089 33.94 25.40 -44.96
N PHE A 1090 33.52 24.26 -44.39
CA PHE A 1090 34.24 23.00 -44.57
C PHE A 1090 34.24 22.53 -46.03
N ALA A 1091 33.10 22.67 -46.73
CA ALA A 1091 32.99 22.37 -48.15
C ALA A 1091 33.88 23.29 -49.00
N ASP A 1092 33.98 24.58 -48.65
CA ASP A 1092 34.87 25.53 -49.30
C ASP A 1092 36.34 25.14 -49.13
N VAL A 1093 36.77 24.80 -47.91
CA VAL A 1093 38.15 24.36 -47.63
C VAL A 1093 38.50 23.09 -48.40
N ARG A 1094 37.54 22.16 -48.55
CA ARG A 1094 37.72 20.98 -49.41
C ARG A 1094 37.92 21.39 -50.87
N GLY A 1095 37.11 22.32 -51.38
CA GLY A 1095 37.25 22.84 -52.75
C GLY A 1095 38.58 23.59 -52.97
N GLU A 1096 39.01 24.39 -51.99
CA GLU A 1096 40.31 25.07 -51.99
C GLU A 1096 41.47 24.06 -52.02
N LEU A 1097 41.37 22.98 -51.24
CA LEU A 1097 42.37 21.92 -51.21
C LEU A 1097 42.41 21.13 -52.52
N ASP A 1098 41.25 20.75 -53.07
CA ASP A 1098 41.15 20.05 -54.36
C ASP A 1098 41.76 20.90 -55.49
N ALA A 1099 41.48 22.21 -55.50
CA ALA A 1099 42.05 23.15 -56.46
C ALA A 1099 43.57 23.30 -56.29
N ALA A 1100 44.07 23.41 -55.05
CA ALA A 1100 45.49 23.53 -54.76
C ALA A 1100 46.27 22.25 -55.13
N ILE A 1101 45.67 21.07 -54.92
CA ILE A 1101 46.25 19.78 -55.34
C ILE A 1101 46.31 19.71 -56.86
N ALA A 1102 45.24 20.10 -57.56
CA ALA A 1102 45.20 20.09 -59.02
C ALA A 1102 46.23 21.04 -59.64
N ASP A 1103 46.42 22.23 -59.07
CA ASP A 1103 47.41 23.20 -59.52
C ASP A 1103 48.85 22.75 -59.23
N ALA A 1104 49.11 22.21 -58.03
CA ALA A 1104 50.43 21.67 -57.68
C ALA A 1104 50.82 20.41 -58.50
N ALA A 1105 49.83 19.64 -58.97
CA ALA A 1105 50.02 18.48 -59.83
C ALA A 1105 50.07 18.82 -61.34
N SER A 1106 49.87 20.10 -61.70
CA SER A 1106 49.92 20.57 -63.09
C SER A 1106 51.34 20.50 -63.67
N PRO A 1107 51.53 20.21 -64.97
CA PRO A 1107 52.84 20.23 -65.62
C PRO A 1107 53.50 21.63 -65.68
N THR A 1108 52.74 22.70 -65.43
CA THR A 1108 53.23 24.07 -65.25
C THR A 1108 52.52 24.71 -64.05
N PRO A 1109 52.96 24.43 -62.81
CA PRO A 1109 52.34 25.00 -61.61
C PRO A 1109 52.62 26.51 -61.52
N GLN A 1110 51.72 27.25 -60.87
CA GLN A 1110 51.96 28.64 -60.50
C GLN A 1110 53.19 28.75 -59.57
N PRO A 1111 53.92 29.89 -59.57
CA PRO A 1111 55.12 30.07 -58.74
C PRO A 1111 54.91 29.85 -57.23
N ASN A 1112 53.68 29.97 -56.75
CA ASN A 1112 53.27 29.84 -55.35
C ASN A 1112 52.37 28.61 -55.08
N SER A 1113 52.19 27.67 -56.01
CA SER A 1113 51.27 26.54 -55.84
C SER A 1113 51.53 25.72 -54.58
N LEU A 1114 52.81 25.52 -54.23
CA LEU A 1114 53.19 24.80 -53.00
C LEU A 1114 52.86 25.58 -51.73
N ASP A 1115 52.92 26.91 -51.76
CA ASP A 1115 52.55 27.75 -50.61
C ASP A 1115 51.03 27.82 -50.44
N VAL A 1116 50.29 27.83 -51.54
CA VAL A 1116 48.82 27.75 -51.54
C VAL A 1116 48.37 26.38 -51.02
N LEU A 1117 48.99 25.29 -51.47
CA LEU A 1117 48.72 23.93 -50.97
C LEU A 1117 49.06 23.79 -49.49
N ARG A 1118 50.21 24.32 -49.04
CA ARG A 1118 50.58 24.36 -47.63
C ARG A 1118 49.52 25.14 -46.84
N THR A 1119 49.13 26.32 -47.29
CA THR A 1119 48.12 27.15 -46.59
C THR A 1119 46.77 26.43 -46.43
N ALA A 1120 46.28 25.77 -47.49
CA ALA A 1120 45.05 24.99 -47.45
C ALA A 1120 45.15 23.79 -46.48
N LEU A 1121 46.29 23.07 -46.48
CA LEU A 1121 46.58 21.98 -45.54
C LEU A 1121 46.64 22.47 -44.08
N TRP A 1122 47.08 23.70 -43.84
CA TRP A 1122 47.10 24.30 -42.50
C TRP A 1122 45.71 24.69 -41.97
N THR A 1123 44.70 24.78 -42.83
CA THR A 1123 43.31 25.10 -42.44
C THR A 1123 42.47 23.84 -42.15
N ALA A 1124 42.79 22.70 -42.76
CA ALA A 1124 42.06 21.44 -42.54
C ALA A 1124 42.03 20.91 -41.08
N PRO A 1125 43.11 21.03 -40.27
CA PRO A 1125 43.11 20.63 -38.86
C PRO A 1125 42.10 21.37 -38.01
N ASP A 1126 41.76 22.62 -38.36
CA ASP A 1126 40.79 23.43 -37.61
C ASP A 1126 39.38 22.79 -37.65
N PHE A 1127 39.07 22.02 -38.71
CA PHE A 1127 37.87 21.18 -38.81
C PHE A 1127 38.02 19.77 -38.23
N GLY A 1128 39.19 19.44 -37.69
CA GLY A 1128 39.47 18.15 -37.04
C GLY A 1128 40.07 17.07 -37.94
N VAL A 1129 40.53 17.42 -39.14
CA VAL A 1129 41.23 16.49 -40.03
C VAL A 1129 42.62 16.18 -39.47
N ARG A 1130 42.83 14.94 -39.03
CA ARG A 1130 44.11 14.49 -38.43
C ARG A 1130 45.20 14.38 -39.47
N GLY A 1131 46.44 14.75 -39.10
CA GLY A 1131 47.63 14.55 -39.94
C GLY A 1131 47.69 15.45 -41.17
N ALA A 1132 46.79 16.43 -41.31
CA ALA A 1132 46.79 17.34 -42.46
C ALA A 1132 47.91 18.39 -42.42
N LYS A 1133 48.66 18.52 -41.32
CA LYS A 1133 49.82 19.41 -41.26
C LYS A 1133 51.05 18.72 -41.83
N PRO A 1134 51.65 19.26 -42.90
CA PRO A 1134 52.98 18.83 -43.32
C PRO A 1134 53.99 19.23 -42.24
N VAL A 1135 54.79 18.27 -41.78
CA VAL A 1135 55.92 18.49 -40.86
C VAL A 1135 57.11 19.03 -41.66
#